data_AF-A0A8S8XXZ9-F1
#
_entry.id   AF-A0A8S8XXZ9-F1
#
_cell.length_a   1.000
_cell.length_b   1.000
_cell.length_c   1.000
_cell.angle_alpha   90.00
_cell.angle_beta   90.00
_cell.angle_gamma   90.00
#
_symmetry.space_group_name_H-M   'P 1'
#
loop_
_entity.id
_entity.type
_entity.pdbx_description
1 polymer ?
#
loop_
_entity_poly.entity_id
_entity_poly.type
_entity_poly.pdbx_seq_one_letter_code
_entity_poly.pdbx_strand_id
1 'polypeptide(L)'
;MGALTEPFFVAPLEGISEVRLLSNVDGSSFVSVYFAGPIRAAGGTAQALAVLIADMIRRELGIDPYKPTDPEVERVKEEFGLFRGNLQYRPSPAEIEEIVRACPIMINGESTERIECAGYGRVRNVDDTRIRGGVLLVIGEGMCLKAPKIQKHTERLKVPGWDFVSKFAAKGKEKKEGGTKGFTSRQVAPISKFMNDIIAGRPVFGAPLEAGGFRLRYGRARPSGLAAASANPACMAAMDDFITVGTQMKIERPGKACAITPCDESEGPWVILRNGSFRRIDDLNAYLALREDVASVWDNGELVLGYGEFMENNKSLVPAGYTTDWWASDMLNALATEDDITDLAALLECSRSDMPDDVPGRALGDDDAARALARNAWHPWLRRQTLTWAQAKGVALRFGTSMAPPNNPWFLDLPIEWMPAWLGLLSAASIENGNGQRVLRIVGGVSNWSADVMDELRPEVEPEAGSRDVPGPSVRPEEGIFTEGTPEWWTFLQHGLAKGAALLLGVQHRHDGEDLVLTGGWEAMLEGFGFASEGAQPLAVEDMATAVKRHIADLRNAAALLEEERARYRALDLERATVRIAAETDARQRGLGIAETDEVGRQAAAEVPDPGPADPKAYHAAQSLEDDQVVDGLLPLVRRMSRLRWEHSAPVRVGCRMGRPEKAAARVMSPMSHALFPIDLNGGAQRLLANAEEKRSIRVQVGRRICTVCGKESPHLNCHHRRVDDMGRARAGETCGGPTGWPATRVQIHAGGASFRPSNSTPCLRMRGFGWALIVCQSRSSASRP
;
A
#
# COMPACT_ATOMS: atom_id res chain seq x y z
N MET A 1 3.33 28.43 11.76
CA MET A 1 3.28 26.95 11.71
C MET A 1 1.89 26.42 12.09
N GLY A 2 1.37 26.69 13.29
CA GLY A 2 0.06 26.15 13.74
C GLY A 2 -1.14 26.45 12.83
N ALA A 3 -1.14 27.56 12.08
CA ALA A 3 -2.18 27.86 11.09
C ALA A 3 -2.05 27.05 9.78
N LEU A 4 -0.83 26.63 9.41
CA LEU A 4 -0.55 25.93 8.15
C LEU A 4 -0.57 24.41 8.31
N THR A 5 -0.25 23.90 9.49
CA THR A 5 -0.34 22.47 9.80
C THR A 5 -1.73 22.07 10.29
N GLU A 6 -2.64 23.03 10.46
CA GLU A 6 -3.78 22.93 11.38
C GLU A 6 -3.27 22.61 12.82
N PRO A 7 -4.01 22.93 13.89
CA PRO A 7 -3.49 22.78 15.28
C PRO A 7 -3.32 21.32 15.74
N PHE A 8 -3.25 20.34 14.84
CA PHE A 8 -3.21 18.91 15.13
C PHE A 8 -1.80 18.33 15.35
N PHE A 9 -0.73 19.02 14.92
CA PHE A 9 0.62 18.46 14.98
C PHE A 9 1.44 18.98 16.17
N VAL A 10 2.26 18.08 16.73
CA VAL A 10 3.16 18.36 17.86
C VAL A 10 4.39 19.18 17.43
N ALA A 11 4.66 19.29 16.13
CA ALA A 11 5.83 19.97 15.58
C ALA A 11 6.06 21.40 16.12
N PRO A 12 5.05 22.29 16.22
CA PRO A 12 5.27 23.66 16.69
C PRO A 12 5.64 23.77 18.18
N LEU A 13 5.38 22.73 18.99
CA LEU A 13 5.55 22.77 20.45
C LEU A 13 6.71 21.89 20.93
N GLU A 14 6.75 20.61 20.52
CA GLU A 14 7.80 19.68 20.97
C GLU A 14 8.86 19.40 19.90
N GLY A 15 8.58 19.78 18.64
CA GLY A 15 9.47 19.48 17.51
C GLY A 15 10.54 20.53 17.24
N ILE A 16 10.28 21.80 17.59
CA ILE A 16 11.22 22.92 17.48
C ILE A 16 11.53 23.38 18.90
N SER A 17 12.77 23.22 19.34
CA SER A 17 13.17 23.65 20.69
C SER A 17 13.42 25.15 20.76
N GLU A 18 14.09 25.71 19.75
CA GLU A 18 14.42 27.13 19.68
C GLU A 18 14.69 27.59 18.23
N VAL A 19 14.65 28.91 18.04
CA VAL A 19 15.05 29.58 16.80
C VAL A 19 16.05 30.67 17.17
N ARG A 20 17.26 30.59 16.59
CA ARG A 20 18.36 31.52 16.87
C ARG A 20 18.76 32.30 15.62
N LEU A 21 19.28 33.51 15.83
CA LEU A 21 20.02 34.26 14.81
C LEU A 21 21.50 34.00 15.01
N LEU A 22 22.15 33.48 13.98
CA LEU A 22 23.59 33.21 13.94
C LEU A 22 24.24 34.05 12.84
N SER A 23 25.57 34.09 12.78
CA SER A 23 26.31 34.91 11.82
C SER A 23 27.12 34.07 10.86
N ASN A 24 26.99 34.38 9.57
CA ASN A 24 27.79 33.82 8.48
C ASN A 24 29.27 34.25 8.61
N VAL A 25 30.12 33.71 7.72
CA VAL A 25 31.55 34.08 7.67
C VAL A 25 31.74 35.55 7.26
N ASP A 26 30.85 36.08 6.43
CA ASP A 26 30.84 37.48 5.97
C ASP A 26 30.25 38.47 6.99
N GLY A 27 29.82 37.98 8.17
CA GLY A 27 29.20 38.79 9.23
C GLY A 27 27.70 39.03 9.06
N SER A 28 27.08 38.61 7.95
CA SER A 28 25.62 38.66 7.78
C SER A 28 24.92 37.73 8.76
N SER A 29 23.72 38.11 9.20
CA SER A 29 22.92 37.28 10.13
C SER A 29 21.99 36.35 9.37
N PHE A 30 21.82 35.11 9.83
CA PHE A 30 20.92 34.12 9.25
C PHE A 30 20.10 33.41 10.34
N VAL A 31 19.01 32.74 9.94
CA VAL A 31 18.13 31.98 10.85
C VAL A 31 18.59 30.53 10.98
N SER A 32 18.75 30.07 12.23
CA SER A 32 19.02 28.68 12.60
C SER A 32 17.85 28.12 13.41
N VAL A 33 17.25 27.03 12.94
CA VAL A 33 16.10 26.38 13.61
C VAL A 33 16.59 25.10 14.29
N TYR A 34 16.34 24.97 15.59
CA TYR A 34 16.76 23.81 16.38
C TYR A 34 15.61 22.81 16.45
N PHE A 35 15.79 21.67 15.78
CA PHE A 35 14.86 20.56 15.77
C PHE A 35 15.20 19.53 16.84
N ALA A 36 14.19 19.10 17.59
CA ALA A 36 14.29 18.05 18.59
C ALA A 36 13.81 16.70 18.04
N GLY A 37 14.22 15.60 18.66
CA GLY A 37 13.81 14.23 18.26
C GLY A 37 12.30 14.01 18.09
N PRO A 38 11.41 14.59 18.92
CA PRO A 38 9.96 14.47 18.76
C PRO A 38 9.40 14.98 17.43
N ILE A 39 10.17 15.75 16.65
CA ILE A 39 9.76 16.19 15.30
C ILE A 39 9.40 15.03 14.37
N ARG A 40 9.90 13.82 14.64
CA ARG A 40 9.52 12.62 13.88
C ARG A 40 8.02 12.35 13.90
N ALA A 41 7.37 12.59 15.04
CA ALA A 41 5.95 12.31 15.23
C ALA A 41 5.05 13.20 14.36
N ALA A 42 5.54 14.38 13.95
CA ALA A 42 4.80 15.27 13.06
C ALA A 42 4.85 14.81 11.58
N GLY A 43 5.78 13.92 11.23
CA GLY A 43 5.97 13.41 9.87
C GLY A 43 6.76 14.34 8.95
N GLY A 44 7.27 13.77 7.85
CA GLY A 44 8.17 14.46 6.91
C GLY A 44 7.60 15.72 6.26
N THR A 45 6.29 15.76 5.99
CA THR A 45 5.67 16.95 5.37
C THR A 45 5.66 18.13 6.35
N ALA A 46 5.34 17.91 7.62
CA ALA A 46 5.39 18.97 8.63
C ALA A 46 6.82 19.45 8.91
N GLN A 47 7.79 18.52 8.92
CA GLN A 47 9.23 18.83 9.01
C GLN A 47 9.66 19.79 7.90
N ALA A 48 9.34 19.47 6.65
CA ALA A 48 9.70 20.31 5.51
C ALA A 48 8.98 21.67 5.51
N LEU A 49 7.70 21.70 5.89
CA LEU A 49 6.95 22.95 6.01
C LEU A 49 7.53 23.85 7.11
N ALA A 50 8.11 23.29 8.17
CA ALA A 50 8.81 24.07 9.19
C ALA A 50 9.95 24.89 8.59
N VAL A 51 10.75 24.26 7.72
CA VAL A 51 11.86 24.90 7.00
C VAL A 51 11.36 25.98 6.06
N LEU A 52 10.31 25.70 5.28
CA LEU A 52 9.71 26.68 4.37
C LEU A 52 9.17 27.90 5.11
N ILE A 53 8.49 27.71 6.24
CA ILE A 53 7.94 28.80 7.04
C ILE A 53 9.05 29.66 7.63
N ALA A 54 10.12 29.05 8.14
CA ALA A 54 11.26 29.80 8.65
C ALA A 54 11.95 30.61 7.54
N ASP A 55 12.01 30.10 6.31
CA ASP A 55 12.50 30.87 5.15
C ASP A 55 11.57 32.05 4.79
N MET A 56 10.26 31.88 4.88
CA MET A 56 9.31 32.99 4.67
C MET A 56 9.47 34.08 5.73
N ILE A 57 9.55 33.70 7.01
CA ILE A 57 9.69 34.64 8.13
C ILE A 57 11.02 35.40 8.03
N ARG A 58 12.13 34.73 7.70
CA ARG A 58 13.42 35.43 7.59
C ARG A 58 13.38 36.52 6.52
N ARG A 59 12.64 36.31 5.42
CA ARG A 59 12.53 37.27 4.31
C ARG A 59 11.71 38.48 4.70
N GLU A 60 10.60 38.26 5.40
CA GLU A 60 9.79 39.35 5.96
C GLU A 60 10.59 40.18 6.97
N LEU A 61 11.51 39.55 7.71
CA LEU A 61 12.40 40.22 8.66
C LEU A 61 13.66 40.82 8.03
N GLY A 62 13.88 40.66 6.72
CA GLY A 62 15.06 41.18 6.02
C GLY A 62 16.39 40.50 6.43
N ILE A 63 16.34 39.24 6.86
CA ILE A 63 17.51 38.47 7.30
C ILE A 63 18.13 37.71 6.11
N ASP A 64 19.46 37.75 6.02
CA ASP A 64 20.24 37.12 4.95
C ASP A 64 20.12 35.59 4.94
N PRO A 65 20.35 34.95 3.78
CA PRO A 65 20.35 33.49 3.67
C PRO A 65 21.56 32.86 4.38
N TYR A 66 21.36 31.64 4.87
CA TYR A 66 22.43 30.80 5.40
C TYR A 66 23.45 30.46 4.30
N LYS A 67 24.74 30.63 4.60
CA LYS A 67 25.86 30.28 3.71
C LYS A 67 26.74 29.23 4.40
N PRO A 68 26.52 27.93 4.16
CA PRO A 68 27.24 26.87 4.86
C PRO A 68 28.73 26.85 4.50
N THR A 69 29.56 26.58 5.50
CA THR A 69 30.98 26.27 5.31
C THR A 69 31.18 24.79 5.00
N ASP A 70 32.28 24.43 4.33
CA ASP A 70 32.55 23.01 4.00
C ASP A 70 32.59 22.10 5.24
N PRO A 71 33.18 22.49 6.39
CA PRO A 71 33.11 21.69 7.60
C PRO A 71 31.69 21.45 8.12
N GLU A 72 30.74 22.38 7.90
CA GLU A 72 29.34 22.20 8.29
C GLU A 72 28.64 21.18 7.39
N VAL A 73 28.93 21.19 6.10
CA VAL A 73 28.39 20.21 5.14
C VAL A 73 28.92 18.81 5.42
N GLU A 74 30.24 18.68 5.61
CA GLU A 74 30.89 17.40 5.91
C GLU A 74 30.44 16.84 7.27
N ARG A 75 30.19 17.69 8.26
CA ARG A 75 29.58 17.27 9.52
C ARG A 75 28.23 16.60 9.30
N VAL A 76 27.36 17.16 8.47
CA VAL A 76 26.05 16.53 8.20
C VAL A 76 26.23 15.19 7.47
N LYS A 77 27.16 15.09 6.52
CA LYS A 77 27.50 13.82 5.85
C LYS A 77 27.98 12.76 6.84
N GLU A 78 28.86 13.12 7.77
CA GLU A 78 29.35 12.24 8.83
C GLU A 78 28.21 11.79 9.77
N GLU A 79 27.34 12.71 10.19
CA GLU A 79 26.17 12.40 11.03
C GLU A 79 25.25 11.38 10.33
N PHE A 80 24.98 11.54 9.04
CA PHE A 80 24.20 10.55 8.26
C PHE A 80 24.90 9.19 8.16
N GLY A 81 26.23 9.15 8.08
CA GLY A 81 27.01 7.91 8.06
C GLY A 81 27.00 7.16 9.40
N LEU A 82 27.09 7.89 10.52
CA LEU A 82 27.15 7.33 11.87
C LEU A 82 25.77 7.00 12.45
N PHE A 83 24.70 7.63 11.96
CA PHE A 83 23.35 7.42 12.48
C PHE A 83 22.88 5.97 12.28
N ARG A 84 22.54 5.31 13.38
CA ARG A 84 22.04 3.92 13.38
C ARG A 84 20.52 3.81 13.42
N GLY A 85 19.81 4.93 13.56
CA GLY A 85 18.36 4.94 13.49
C GLY A 85 17.86 4.65 12.07
N ASN A 86 16.79 3.87 11.96
CA ASN A 86 16.14 3.65 10.66
C ASN A 86 15.52 4.96 10.16
N LEU A 87 16.02 5.45 9.03
CA LEU A 87 15.46 6.58 8.28
C LEU A 87 14.55 6.05 7.16
N GLN A 88 13.43 6.72 6.90
CA GLN A 88 12.56 6.38 5.75
C GLN A 88 13.24 6.59 4.40
N TYR A 89 14.16 7.56 4.34
CA TYR A 89 14.99 7.86 3.18
C TYR A 89 16.37 8.28 3.68
N ARG A 90 17.40 7.64 3.14
CA ARG A 90 18.78 7.98 3.44
C ARG A 90 19.38 8.65 2.20
N PRO A 91 19.54 9.98 2.20
CA PRO A 91 20.11 10.67 1.06
C PRO A 91 21.57 10.27 0.85
N SER A 92 22.02 10.29 -0.40
CA SER A 92 23.43 10.07 -0.72
C SER A 92 24.29 11.27 -0.25
N PRO A 93 25.62 11.12 -0.09
CA PRO A 93 26.49 12.25 0.29
C PRO A 93 26.38 13.45 -0.66
N ALA A 94 26.18 13.21 -1.96
CA ALA A 94 25.97 14.27 -2.95
C ALA A 94 24.62 14.99 -2.75
N GLU A 95 23.56 14.24 -2.40
CA GLU A 95 22.25 14.84 -2.11
C GLU A 95 22.26 15.67 -0.83
N ILE A 96 22.98 15.20 0.20
CA ILE A 96 23.18 15.95 1.45
C ILE A 96 23.90 17.26 1.16
N GLU A 97 24.96 17.22 0.35
CA GLU A 97 25.69 18.43 -0.02
C GLU A 97 24.82 19.44 -0.77
N GLU A 98 24.13 18.99 -1.81
CA GLU A 98 23.28 19.85 -2.62
C GLU A 98 22.16 20.48 -1.78
N ILE A 99 21.51 19.71 -0.90
CA ILE A 99 20.39 20.22 -0.11
C ILE A 99 20.82 21.14 1.02
N VAL A 100 21.95 20.85 1.69
CA VAL A 100 22.48 21.69 2.77
C VAL A 100 22.99 23.02 2.20
N ARG A 101 23.67 22.99 1.03
CA ARG A 101 24.16 24.21 0.37
C ARG A 101 23.04 25.07 -0.23
N ALA A 102 21.96 24.45 -0.70
CA ALA A 102 20.83 25.19 -1.29
C ALA A 102 19.85 25.73 -0.24
N CYS A 103 19.80 25.15 0.98
CA CYS A 103 18.82 25.56 1.98
C CYS A 103 19.14 26.97 2.54
N PRO A 104 18.21 27.93 2.47
CA PRO A 104 18.46 29.31 2.89
C PRO A 104 18.41 29.52 4.40
N ILE A 105 18.06 28.48 5.18
CA ILE A 105 18.10 28.47 6.64
C ILE A 105 19.01 27.33 7.10
N MET A 106 19.57 27.46 8.30
CA MET A 106 20.31 26.35 8.90
C MET A 106 19.37 25.40 9.64
N ILE A 107 19.31 24.14 9.19
CA ILE A 107 18.64 23.05 9.89
C ILE A 107 19.59 22.57 10.99
N ASN A 108 19.29 22.94 12.24
CA ASN A 108 20.09 22.61 13.42
C ASN A 108 19.27 21.82 14.43
N GLY A 109 19.84 21.48 15.58
CA GLY A 109 19.13 20.74 16.60
C GLY A 109 20.00 20.31 17.76
N GLU A 110 19.34 19.85 18.82
CA GLU A 110 20.01 19.27 19.98
C GLU A 110 20.58 17.89 19.65
N SER A 111 21.67 17.53 20.31
CA SER A 111 22.24 16.20 20.21
C SER A 111 21.34 15.17 20.89
N THR A 112 20.79 14.25 20.10
CA THR A 112 19.85 13.23 20.59
C THR A 112 20.52 11.89 20.84
N GLU A 113 21.63 11.61 20.16
CA GLU A 113 22.37 10.35 20.29
C GLU A 113 23.60 10.53 21.18
N ARG A 114 24.06 9.43 21.78
CA ARG A 114 25.29 9.43 22.61
C ARG A 114 26.58 9.30 21.80
N ILE A 115 26.47 9.12 20.48
CA ILE A 115 27.61 8.91 19.57
C ILE A 115 28.19 10.26 19.18
N GLU A 116 29.52 10.38 19.26
CA GLU A 116 30.28 11.58 18.89
C GLU A 116 30.82 11.48 17.47
N CYS A 117 30.83 12.60 16.75
CA CYS A 117 31.46 12.72 15.43
C CYS A 117 32.99 12.86 15.60
N ALA A 118 33.75 12.03 14.89
CA ALA A 118 35.20 11.93 15.03
C ALA A 118 35.93 12.90 14.08
N GLY A 119 35.44 13.07 12.85
CA GLY A 119 36.07 13.95 11.85
C GLY A 119 35.75 15.42 12.10
N TYR A 120 34.46 15.75 12.06
CA TYR A 120 33.98 17.13 12.14
C TYR A 120 33.29 17.41 13.48
N GLY A 121 33.92 17.04 14.59
CA GLY A 121 33.35 17.15 15.94
C GLY A 121 33.00 18.57 16.38
N ARG A 122 33.90 19.55 16.18
CA ARG A 122 33.68 20.95 16.59
C ARG A 122 33.58 21.86 15.38
N VAL A 123 32.39 22.41 15.15
CA VAL A 123 32.10 23.28 14.01
C VAL A 123 31.44 24.56 14.52
N ARG A 124 31.73 25.72 13.90
CA ARG A 124 31.42 27.06 14.42
C ARG A 124 29.97 27.25 14.89
N ASN A 125 28.99 26.83 14.09
CA ASN A 125 27.56 27.04 14.36
C ASN A 125 26.87 25.81 14.97
N VAL A 126 27.65 24.85 15.49
CA VAL A 126 27.15 23.60 16.09
C VAL A 126 27.67 23.49 17.52
N ASP A 127 26.76 23.48 18.49
CA ASP A 127 27.09 23.59 19.92
C ASP A 127 27.75 22.32 20.51
N ASP A 128 27.40 21.12 20.00
CA ASP A 128 27.81 19.82 20.57
C ASP A 128 28.47 18.90 19.50
N THR A 129 29.36 18.01 19.93
CA THR A 129 30.08 17.05 19.08
C THR A 129 29.27 15.81 18.73
N ARG A 130 28.11 15.63 19.36
CA ARG A 130 27.23 14.46 19.19
C ARG A 130 26.21 14.59 18.07
N ILE A 131 25.72 13.44 17.59
CA ILE A 131 24.76 13.38 16.47
C ILE A 131 23.42 14.03 16.84
N ARG A 132 22.93 14.89 15.92
CA ARG A 132 21.66 15.60 16.02
C ARG A 132 20.58 14.88 15.22
N GLY A 133 19.83 13.97 15.86
CA GLY A 133 18.82 13.16 15.18
C GLY A 133 17.68 13.97 14.55
N GLY A 134 17.30 15.11 15.14
CA GLY A 134 16.29 16.02 14.58
C GLY A 134 16.68 16.55 13.19
N VAL A 135 17.96 16.91 13.02
CA VAL A 135 18.51 17.40 11.74
C VAL A 135 18.42 16.33 10.66
N LEU A 136 18.83 15.10 10.99
CA LEU A 136 18.82 13.97 10.06
C LEU A 136 17.40 13.62 9.58
N LEU A 137 16.42 13.70 10.49
CA LEU A 137 15.02 13.47 10.16
C LEU A 137 14.49 14.54 9.20
N VAL A 138 14.72 15.82 9.51
CA VAL A 138 14.22 16.93 8.69
C VAL A 138 14.85 16.94 7.30
N ILE A 139 16.16 16.67 7.18
CA ILE A 139 16.84 16.60 5.89
C ILE A 139 16.39 15.35 5.11
N GLY A 140 16.49 14.16 5.71
CA GLY A 140 16.22 12.89 5.03
C GLY A 140 14.73 12.62 4.80
N GLU A 141 13.92 12.59 5.85
CA GLU A 141 12.49 12.23 5.79
C GLU A 141 11.60 13.41 5.39
N GLY A 142 12.06 14.65 5.62
CA GLY A 142 11.37 15.88 5.24
C GLY A 142 11.77 16.38 3.86
N MET A 143 12.90 17.08 3.79
CA MET A 143 13.33 17.84 2.61
C MET A 143 13.58 16.96 1.38
N CYS A 144 14.35 15.87 1.51
CA CYS A 144 14.63 14.96 0.39
C CYS A 144 13.41 14.11 0.03
N LEU A 145 12.86 13.35 0.98
CA LEU A 145 11.78 12.39 0.70
C LEU A 145 10.45 13.07 0.29
N LYS A 146 10.17 14.29 0.76
CA LYS A 146 8.92 15.00 0.46
C LYS A 146 9.09 16.15 -0.53
N ALA A 147 10.23 16.23 -1.22
CA ALA A 147 10.49 17.24 -2.26
C ALA A 147 9.30 17.47 -3.23
N PRO A 148 8.63 16.43 -3.81
CA PRO A 148 7.48 16.67 -4.70
C PRO A 148 6.28 17.33 -4.02
N LYS A 149 6.03 17.07 -2.73
CA LYS A 149 4.95 17.72 -1.99
C LYS A 149 5.31 19.16 -1.65
N ILE A 150 6.57 19.41 -1.29
CA ILE A 150 7.09 20.76 -1.02
C ILE A 150 6.95 21.62 -2.28
N GLN A 151 7.35 21.08 -3.45
CA GLN A 151 7.22 21.76 -4.74
C GLN A 151 5.80 22.25 -4.99
N LYS A 152 4.78 21.41 -4.78
CA LYS A 152 3.37 21.82 -4.91
C LYS A 152 3.02 23.00 -4.00
N HIS A 153 3.56 23.04 -2.78
CA HIS A 153 3.32 24.14 -1.85
C HIS A 153 4.07 25.42 -2.26
N THR A 154 5.33 25.32 -2.69
CA THR A 154 6.13 26.47 -3.13
C THR A 154 5.59 27.08 -4.42
N GLU A 155 5.11 26.26 -5.36
CA GLU A 155 4.42 26.71 -6.58
C GLU A 155 3.10 27.40 -6.26
N ARG A 156 2.28 26.79 -5.38
CA ARG A 156 1.00 27.37 -4.95
C ARG A 156 1.16 28.70 -4.22
N LEU A 157 2.18 28.82 -3.38
CA LEU A 157 2.49 30.03 -2.61
C LEU A 157 3.41 31.01 -3.35
N LYS A 158 3.90 30.64 -4.54
CA LYS A 158 4.86 31.40 -5.37
C LYS A 158 6.08 31.89 -4.58
N VAL A 159 6.67 31.02 -3.76
CA VAL A 159 7.85 31.36 -2.94
C VAL A 159 9.12 31.31 -3.82
N PRO A 160 9.84 32.43 -4.01
CA PRO A 160 11.00 32.44 -4.91
C PRO A 160 12.22 31.74 -4.27
N GLY A 161 13.15 31.19 -5.07
CA GLY A 161 14.41 30.62 -4.57
C GLY A 161 14.32 29.18 -4.01
N TRP A 162 13.21 28.50 -4.25
CA TRP A 162 13.02 27.07 -3.93
C TRP A 162 13.15 26.15 -5.15
N ASP A 163 13.69 26.67 -6.26
CA ASP A 163 13.82 25.94 -7.52
C ASP A 163 14.73 24.71 -7.40
N PHE A 164 15.65 24.68 -6.43
CA PHE A 164 16.51 23.52 -6.17
C PHE A 164 15.70 22.26 -5.81
N VAL A 165 14.51 22.39 -5.19
CA VAL A 165 13.65 21.25 -4.85
C VAL A 165 13.11 20.54 -6.10
N SER A 166 13.01 21.26 -7.24
CA SER A 166 12.56 20.68 -8.50
C SER A 166 13.47 19.55 -8.98
N LYS A 167 14.79 19.67 -8.81
CA LYS A 167 15.76 18.61 -9.16
C LYS A 167 15.52 17.33 -8.35
N PHE A 168 15.29 17.48 -7.04
CA PHE A 168 14.98 16.36 -6.16
C PHE A 168 13.60 15.76 -6.45
N ALA A 169 12.63 16.57 -6.88
CA ALA A 169 11.31 16.10 -7.27
C ALA A 169 11.30 15.39 -8.65
N ALA A 170 12.16 15.83 -9.58
CA ALA A 170 12.27 15.31 -10.94
C ALA A 170 13.05 13.99 -11.02
N LYS A 171 13.96 13.71 -10.09
CA LYS A 171 14.77 12.48 -10.07
C LYS A 171 13.97 11.17 -10.00
N GLY A 172 12.71 11.22 -9.54
CA GLY A 172 11.78 10.09 -9.61
C GLY A 172 11.11 9.89 -10.98
N LYS A 173 11.17 10.90 -11.85
CA LYS A 173 10.61 10.94 -13.21
C LYS A 173 11.68 10.80 -14.30
N GLU A 174 12.91 11.24 -14.08
CA GLU A 174 14.00 11.20 -15.08
C GLU A 174 14.34 9.79 -15.56
N LYS A 175 14.13 8.75 -14.74
CA LYS A 175 14.24 7.34 -15.20
C LYS A 175 13.25 6.96 -16.30
N LYS A 176 12.25 7.80 -16.62
CA LYS A 176 11.23 7.52 -17.64
C LYS A 176 11.33 8.37 -18.92
N GLU A 177 12.07 9.47 -18.93
CA GLU A 177 12.01 10.43 -20.06
C GLU A 177 13.27 10.46 -20.95
N GLY A 178 14.28 9.64 -20.65
CA GLY A 178 15.53 9.57 -21.44
C GLY A 178 15.59 8.46 -22.51
N GLY A 179 14.47 7.81 -22.85
CA GLY A 179 14.43 6.74 -23.85
C GLY A 179 13.79 7.20 -25.16
N THR A 180 14.48 6.96 -26.28
CA THR A 180 13.93 6.85 -27.64
C THR A 180 12.52 6.24 -27.64
N LYS A 181 11.62 6.62 -28.57
CA LYS A 181 10.27 6.04 -28.76
C LYS A 181 10.30 4.50 -28.83
N GLY A 182 10.39 3.85 -27.68
CA GLY A 182 10.47 2.41 -27.50
C GLY A 182 9.11 1.84 -27.14
N PHE A 183 9.01 0.53 -27.28
CA PHE A 183 7.83 -0.24 -26.90
C PHE A 183 7.36 0.11 -25.48
N THR A 184 6.09 0.50 -25.34
CA THR A 184 5.46 0.79 -24.04
C THR A 184 4.56 -0.38 -23.68
N SER A 185 5.04 -1.24 -22.77
CA SER A 185 4.28 -2.39 -22.26
C SER A 185 2.99 -1.97 -21.56
N ARG A 186 1.91 -2.74 -21.78
CA ARG A 186 0.63 -2.65 -21.08
C ARG A 186 0.64 -3.36 -19.73
N GLN A 187 1.66 -4.18 -19.46
CA GLN A 187 1.75 -4.95 -18.22
C GLN A 187 1.82 -4.04 -16.99
N VAL A 188 1.13 -4.46 -15.94
CA VAL A 188 1.21 -3.82 -14.65
C VAL A 188 2.49 -4.29 -13.96
N ALA A 189 3.42 -3.37 -13.67
CA ALA A 189 4.66 -3.74 -12.99
C ALA A 189 4.39 -4.20 -11.53
N PRO A 190 4.92 -5.37 -11.11
CA PRO A 190 4.75 -5.88 -9.74
C PRO A 190 5.51 -5.02 -8.71
N ILE A 191 4.95 -4.89 -7.50
CA ILE A 191 5.58 -4.12 -6.41
C ILE A 191 5.92 -5.06 -5.24
N SER A 192 7.15 -5.54 -5.17
CA SER A 192 7.60 -6.47 -4.12
C SER A 192 7.93 -5.80 -2.77
N LYS A 193 7.86 -4.48 -2.66
CA LYS A 193 8.30 -3.73 -1.46
C LYS A 193 7.58 -4.17 -0.17
N PHE A 194 6.33 -4.62 -0.25
CA PHE A 194 5.61 -5.09 0.93
C PHE A 194 6.21 -6.40 1.48
N MET A 195 6.86 -7.23 0.66
CA MET A 195 7.49 -8.49 1.04
C MET A 195 8.79 -8.33 1.83
N ASN A 196 9.36 -7.12 1.87
CA ASN A 196 10.55 -6.85 2.69
C ASN A 196 10.20 -6.92 4.18
N ASP A 197 11.11 -7.43 5.00
CA ASP A 197 10.98 -7.53 6.47
C ASP A 197 9.74 -8.35 6.90
N ILE A 198 9.62 -9.59 6.43
CA ILE A 198 8.64 -10.54 6.96
C ILE A 198 9.08 -10.93 8.38
N ILE A 199 8.17 -10.76 9.34
CA ILE A 199 8.41 -11.06 10.74
C ILE A 199 7.66 -12.37 11.03
N ALA A 200 8.26 -13.26 11.81
CA ALA A 200 7.60 -14.47 12.28
C ALA A 200 6.23 -14.15 12.90
N GLY A 201 5.22 -14.99 12.61
CA GLY A 201 3.84 -14.78 13.03
C GLY A 201 3.05 -13.73 12.21
N ARG A 202 3.60 -13.22 11.09
CA ARG A 202 2.88 -12.37 10.14
C ARG A 202 2.74 -13.07 8.80
N PRO A 203 1.60 -13.75 8.54
CA PRO A 203 1.42 -14.49 7.30
C PRO A 203 1.43 -13.57 6.09
N VAL A 204 1.86 -14.15 4.96
CA VAL A 204 1.71 -13.57 3.63
C VAL A 204 0.45 -14.20 3.02
N PHE A 205 -0.45 -13.38 2.52
CA PHE A 205 -1.71 -13.85 1.95
C PHE A 205 -1.65 -13.91 0.42
N GLY A 206 -0.67 -13.26 -0.22
CA GLY A 206 -0.45 -13.39 -1.65
C GLY A 206 0.81 -12.65 -2.12
N ALA A 207 1.47 -13.20 -3.12
CA ALA A 207 2.63 -12.58 -3.75
C ALA A 207 2.19 -11.43 -4.69
N PRO A 208 3.13 -10.59 -5.18
CA PRO A 208 2.80 -9.45 -6.03
C PRO A 208 2.18 -9.89 -7.36
N LEU A 209 0.98 -9.40 -7.69
CA LEU A 209 0.22 -9.70 -8.91
C LEU A 209 -0.04 -11.19 -9.23
N GLU A 210 0.15 -12.09 -8.26
CA GLU A 210 0.04 -13.53 -8.51
C GLU A 210 -1.41 -14.05 -8.37
N ALA A 211 -1.75 -15.08 -9.15
CA ALA A 211 -3.00 -15.83 -9.03
C ALA A 211 -3.16 -16.39 -7.60
N GLY A 212 -4.41 -16.47 -7.13
CA GLY A 212 -4.74 -16.85 -5.75
C GLY A 212 -4.68 -15.72 -4.72
N GLY A 213 -3.96 -14.63 -5.00
CA GLY A 213 -4.03 -13.39 -4.23
C GLY A 213 -5.42 -12.72 -4.31
N PHE A 214 -5.66 -11.68 -3.50
CA PHE A 214 -6.96 -11.02 -3.50
C PHE A 214 -7.26 -10.32 -4.83
N ARG A 215 -8.42 -10.60 -5.43
CA ARG A 215 -8.87 -9.95 -6.67
C ARG A 215 -9.22 -8.48 -6.40
N LEU A 216 -8.66 -7.57 -7.19
CA LEU A 216 -8.94 -6.14 -7.04
C LEU A 216 -10.38 -5.82 -7.44
N ARG A 217 -11.17 -5.30 -6.51
CA ARG A 217 -12.47 -4.71 -6.79
C ARG A 217 -12.43 -3.22 -6.45
N TYR A 218 -12.72 -2.37 -7.44
CA TYR A 218 -12.90 -0.95 -7.14
C TYR A 218 -14.23 -0.75 -6.42
N GLY A 219 -14.17 -0.09 -5.28
CA GLY A 219 -15.38 0.20 -4.51
C GLY A 219 -15.06 0.86 -3.19
N ARG A 220 -16.09 1.43 -2.57
CA ARG A 220 -16.00 1.97 -1.22
C ARG A 220 -17.15 1.42 -0.40
N ALA A 221 -16.90 0.33 0.30
CA ALA A 221 -17.82 -0.18 1.31
C ALA A 221 -18.04 0.88 2.40
N ARG A 222 -19.20 0.80 3.09
CA ARG A 222 -19.56 1.75 4.15
C ARG A 222 -18.48 1.95 5.23
N PRO A 223 -17.82 0.91 5.76
CA PRO A 223 -16.76 1.10 6.77
C PRO A 223 -15.39 1.46 6.17
N SER A 224 -15.25 1.52 4.85
CA SER A 224 -13.97 1.69 4.15
C SER A 224 -13.66 3.12 3.71
N GLY A 225 -12.49 3.30 3.08
CA GLY A 225 -11.89 4.59 2.73
C GLY A 225 -11.01 5.13 3.86
N LEU A 226 -10.32 6.26 3.62
CA LEU A 226 -9.33 6.80 4.56
C LEU A 226 -8.23 5.78 4.88
N ALA A 227 -7.66 5.14 3.86
CA ALA A 227 -6.70 4.05 3.96
C ALA A 227 -7.25 2.75 4.58
N ALA A 228 -8.56 2.55 4.56
CA ALA A 228 -9.18 1.25 4.84
C ALA A 228 -9.62 0.55 3.55
N ALA A 229 -9.38 -0.75 3.47
CA ALA A 229 -9.88 -1.65 2.45
C ALA A 229 -10.94 -2.58 3.07
N SER A 230 -11.72 -3.26 2.23
CA SER A 230 -12.68 -4.26 2.72
C SER A 230 -12.52 -5.61 2.06
N ALA A 231 -12.81 -6.66 2.81
CA ALA A 231 -12.84 -8.03 2.33
C ALA A 231 -14.10 -8.72 2.85
N ASN A 232 -14.52 -9.80 2.18
CA ASN A 232 -15.64 -10.61 2.66
C ASN A 232 -15.27 -11.29 4.00
N PRO A 233 -16.18 -11.34 4.99
CA PRO A 233 -15.93 -12.03 6.26
C PRO A 233 -15.52 -13.50 6.12
N ALA A 234 -16.04 -14.23 5.14
CA ALA A 234 -15.61 -15.60 4.83
C ALA A 234 -14.13 -15.64 4.39
N CYS A 235 -13.65 -14.65 3.63
CA CYS A 235 -12.22 -14.53 3.29
C CYS A 235 -11.37 -14.31 4.55
N MET A 236 -11.86 -13.46 5.45
CA MET A 236 -11.19 -13.15 6.70
C MET A 236 -11.02 -14.40 7.58
N ALA A 237 -12.09 -15.21 7.69
CA ALA A 237 -12.08 -16.47 8.40
C ALA A 237 -11.22 -17.53 7.70
N ALA A 238 -11.21 -17.54 6.36
CA ALA A 238 -10.43 -18.50 5.58
C ALA A 238 -8.92 -18.31 5.68
N MET A 239 -8.48 -17.10 6.05
CA MET A 239 -7.09 -16.81 6.37
C MET A 239 -6.76 -17.12 7.83
N ASP A 240 -7.36 -18.18 8.38
CA ASP A 240 -7.23 -18.63 9.77
C ASP A 240 -7.44 -17.54 10.83
N ASP A 241 -8.40 -16.65 10.60
CA ASP A 241 -8.72 -15.52 11.47
C ASP A 241 -7.52 -14.57 11.74
N PHE A 242 -6.43 -14.65 10.98
CA PHE A 242 -5.34 -13.67 11.04
C PHE A 242 -5.80 -12.29 10.54
N ILE A 243 -6.81 -12.26 9.69
CA ILE A 243 -7.44 -11.03 9.23
C ILE A 243 -8.69 -10.80 10.06
N THR A 244 -8.62 -9.83 10.96
CA THR A 244 -9.75 -9.38 11.78
C THR A 244 -10.14 -7.94 11.44
N VAL A 245 -11.25 -7.47 12.01
CA VAL A 245 -11.67 -6.08 11.84
C VAL A 245 -10.64 -5.14 12.46
N GLY A 246 -10.04 -4.28 11.63
CA GLY A 246 -9.00 -3.35 12.04
C GLY A 246 -7.57 -3.89 11.96
N THR A 247 -7.39 -5.15 11.53
CA THR A 247 -6.05 -5.66 11.20
C THR A 247 -5.44 -4.80 10.11
N GLN A 248 -4.23 -4.31 10.34
CA GLN A 248 -3.45 -3.60 9.34
C GLN A 248 -2.81 -4.62 8.39
N MET A 249 -3.14 -4.56 7.11
CA MET A 249 -2.45 -5.30 6.05
C MET A 249 -1.44 -4.41 5.34
N LYS A 250 -0.28 -4.95 5.00
CA LYS A 250 0.63 -4.34 4.03
C LYS A 250 0.23 -4.83 2.65
N ILE A 251 -0.09 -3.91 1.77
CA ILE A 251 -0.58 -4.21 0.42
C ILE A 251 0.43 -3.79 -0.62
N GLU A 252 0.37 -4.44 -1.77
CA GLU A 252 1.17 -4.13 -2.94
C GLU A 252 0.85 -2.73 -3.50
N ARG A 253 -0.45 -2.42 -3.61
CA ARG A 253 -1.00 -1.20 -4.21
C ARG A 253 -2.41 -0.93 -3.65
N PRO A 254 -2.92 0.31 -3.67
CA PRO A 254 -2.27 1.56 -4.09
C PRO A 254 -1.36 2.20 -3.03
N GLY A 255 -1.56 1.84 -1.76
CA GLY A 255 -0.82 2.37 -0.61
C GLY A 255 0.25 1.41 -0.08
N LYS A 256 0.93 1.80 1.01
CA LYS A 256 1.88 0.91 1.72
C LYS A 256 1.18 -0.07 2.66
N ALA A 257 0.02 0.32 3.16
CA ALA A 257 -0.77 -0.43 4.12
C ALA A 257 -2.22 0.04 4.06
N CYS A 258 -3.14 -0.83 4.47
CA CYS A 258 -4.53 -0.50 4.72
C CYS A 258 -5.01 -1.17 6.02
N ALA A 259 -6.07 -0.63 6.63
CA ALA A 259 -6.83 -1.36 7.64
C ALA A 259 -7.94 -2.18 6.97
N ILE A 260 -8.22 -3.38 7.46
CA ILE A 260 -9.28 -4.23 6.91
C ILE A 260 -10.59 -4.02 7.64
N THR A 261 -11.67 -4.01 6.86
CA THR A 261 -13.05 -3.93 7.31
C THR A 261 -13.91 -4.97 6.59
N PRO A 262 -15.01 -5.44 7.18
CA PRO A 262 -15.86 -6.43 6.53
C PRO A 262 -16.71 -5.81 5.41
N CYS A 263 -16.96 -6.57 4.35
CA CYS A 263 -17.89 -6.23 3.27
C CYS A 263 -18.64 -7.47 2.79
N ASP A 264 -19.95 -7.51 3.04
CA ASP A 264 -20.79 -8.66 2.68
C ASP A 264 -21.19 -8.68 1.19
N GLU A 265 -20.94 -7.58 0.46
CA GLU A 265 -21.22 -7.49 -0.99
C GLU A 265 -20.03 -7.98 -1.86
N SER A 266 -18.83 -8.14 -1.27
CA SER A 266 -17.66 -8.69 -1.96
C SER A 266 -17.73 -10.20 -2.05
N GLU A 267 -17.17 -10.76 -3.11
CA GLU A 267 -17.06 -12.21 -3.25
C GLU A 267 -16.13 -12.81 -2.20
N GLY A 268 -16.54 -13.97 -1.68
CA GLY A 268 -15.78 -14.78 -0.74
C GLY A 268 -14.64 -15.59 -1.40
N PRO A 269 -13.95 -16.42 -0.62
CA PRO A 269 -12.87 -17.25 -1.12
C PRO A 269 -13.39 -18.41 -1.98
N TRP A 270 -12.54 -18.86 -2.90
CA TRP A 270 -12.70 -20.15 -3.56
C TRP A 270 -11.87 -21.20 -2.84
N VAL A 271 -12.50 -22.33 -2.52
CA VAL A 271 -11.87 -23.39 -1.72
C VAL A 271 -11.97 -24.74 -2.40
N ILE A 272 -10.96 -25.58 -2.17
CA ILE A 272 -10.94 -26.99 -2.52
C ILE A 272 -11.21 -27.77 -1.23
N LEU A 273 -12.28 -28.55 -1.21
CA LEU A 273 -12.62 -29.44 -0.10
C LEU A 273 -11.84 -30.75 -0.20
N ARG A 274 -11.68 -31.47 0.93
CA ARG A 274 -11.02 -32.79 0.99
C ARG A 274 -11.71 -33.85 0.11
N ASN A 275 -13.01 -33.70 -0.15
CA ASN A 275 -13.74 -34.56 -1.09
C ASN A 275 -13.51 -34.21 -2.58
N GLY A 276 -12.64 -33.24 -2.87
CA GLY A 276 -12.31 -32.79 -4.21
C GLY A 276 -13.24 -31.71 -4.79
N SER A 277 -14.32 -31.34 -4.10
CA SER A 277 -15.22 -30.28 -4.56
C SER A 277 -14.57 -28.91 -4.52
N PHE A 278 -14.78 -28.13 -5.56
CA PHE A 278 -14.29 -26.76 -5.70
C PHE A 278 -15.47 -25.80 -5.79
N ARG A 279 -15.53 -24.82 -4.88
CA ARG A 279 -16.65 -23.87 -4.80
C ARG A 279 -16.26 -22.55 -4.16
N ARG A 280 -17.01 -21.50 -4.52
CA ARG A 280 -17.02 -20.21 -3.82
C ARG A 280 -17.90 -20.28 -2.58
N ILE A 281 -17.49 -19.60 -1.51
CA ILE A 281 -18.29 -19.47 -0.28
C ILE A 281 -18.35 -18.01 0.15
N ASP A 282 -19.50 -17.36 -0.04
CA ASP A 282 -19.65 -15.93 0.25
C ASP A 282 -20.15 -15.63 1.69
N ASP A 283 -20.82 -16.61 2.33
CA ASP A 283 -21.38 -16.45 3.68
C ASP A 283 -20.43 -17.00 4.75
N LEU A 284 -20.28 -16.24 5.84
CA LEU A 284 -19.40 -16.60 6.96
C LEU A 284 -19.84 -17.89 7.66
N ASN A 285 -21.13 -18.06 7.93
CA ASN A 285 -21.60 -19.23 8.67
C ASN A 285 -21.46 -20.50 7.80
N ALA A 286 -21.73 -20.38 6.50
CA ALA A 286 -21.49 -21.45 5.54
C ALA A 286 -20.01 -21.85 5.48
N TYR A 287 -19.09 -20.87 5.53
CA TYR A 287 -17.65 -21.15 5.58
C TYR A 287 -17.26 -21.86 6.88
N LEU A 288 -17.69 -21.35 8.04
CA LEU A 288 -17.38 -21.94 9.34
C LEU A 288 -17.85 -23.39 9.47
N ALA A 289 -18.99 -23.73 8.85
CA ALA A 289 -19.51 -25.10 8.84
C ALA A 289 -18.64 -26.06 8.01
N LEU A 290 -17.93 -25.56 7.01
CA LEU A 290 -17.09 -26.34 6.09
C LEU A 290 -15.59 -26.22 6.39
N ARG A 291 -15.19 -25.39 7.36
CA ARG A 291 -13.78 -25.03 7.63
C ARG A 291 -12.87 -26.25 7.79
N GLU A 292 -13.32 -27.26 8.53
CA GLU A 292 -12.56 -28.50 8.77
C GLU A 292 -12.39 -29.37 7.51
N ASP A 293 -13.30 -29.22 6.54
CA ASP A 293 -13.27 -29.95 5.27
C ASP A 293 -12.48 -29.20 4.18
N VAL A 294 -12.07 -27.95 4.42
CA VAL A 294 -11.26 -27.18 3.48
C VAL A 294 -9.84 -27.75 3.48
N ALA A 295 -9.42 -28.25 2.32
CA ALA A 295 -8.05 -28.73 2.11
C ALA A 295 -7.12 -27.59 1.67
N SER A 296 -7.61 -26.69 0.81
CA SER A 296 -6.84 -25.56 0.31
C SER A 296 -7.73 -24.38 -0.04
N VAL A 297 -7.23 -23.17 0.20
CA VAL A 297 -7.83 -21.93 -0.34
C VAL A 297 -7.14 -21.63 -1.67
N TRP A 298 -7.91 -21.66 -2.74
CA TRP A 298 -7.41 -21.46 -4.11
C TRP A 298 -7.36 -19.99 -4.51
N ASP A 299 -8.37 -19.20 -4.13
CA ASP A 299 -8.44 -17.75 -4.33
C ASP A 299 -8.95 -17.10 -3.06
N ASN A 300 -8.26 -16.04 -2.62
CA ASN A 300 -8.59 -15.35 -1.37
C ASN A 300 -9.91 -14.57 -1.42
N GLY A 301 -10.56 -14.44 -2.58
CA GLY A 301 -11.73 -13.59 -2.79
C GLY A 301 -11.37 -12.16 -3.18
N GLU A 302 -12.32 -11.25 -3.03
CA GLU A 302 -12.15 -9.86 -3.45
C GLU A 302 -11.60 -8.96 -2.34
N LEU A 303 -10.74 -8.01 -2.73
CA LEU A 303 -10.33 -6.87 -1.90
C LEU A 303 -10.87 -5.58 -2.49
N VAL A 304 -11.79 -4.96 -1.77
CA VAL A 304 -12.47 -3.72 -2.15
C VAL A 304 -11.60 -2.52 -1.79
N LEU A 305 -11.17 -1.77 -2.81
CA LEU A 305 -10.31 -0.59 -2.69
C LEU A 305 -10.92 0.63 -3.37
N GLY A 306 -10.98 1.74 -2.64
CA GLY A 306 -11.57 2.98 -3.14
C GLY A 306 -10.65 3.72 -4.11
N TYR A 307 -11.26 4.38 -5.11
CA TYR A 307 -10.55 5.29 -6.02
C TYR A 307 -9.73 6.36 -5.27
N GLY A 308 -10.27 6.88 -4.16
CA GLY A 308 -9.61 7.88 -3.32
C GLY A 308 -8.22 7.46 -2.84
N GLU A 309 -7.99 6.16 -2.63
CA GLU A 309 -6.72 5.61 -2.19
C GLU A 309 -5.64 5.69 -3.29
N PHE A 310 -6.02 5.48 -4.55
CA PHE A 310 -5.13 5.65 -5.70
C PHE A 310 -4.79 7.12 -5.91
N MET A 311 -5.81 7.98 -5.82
CA MET A 311 -5.66 9.43 -5.97
C MET A 311 -4.75 10.03 -4.89
N GLU A 312 -4.94 9.67 -3.62
CA GLU A 312 -4.12 10.17 -2.51
C GLU A 312 -2.66 9.72 -2.62
N ASN A 313 -2.43 8.46 -3.00
CA ASN A 313 -1.09 7.90 -3.15
C ASN A 313 -0.42 8.26 -4.51
N ASN A 314 -1.12 9.01 -5.37
CA ASN A 314 -0.68 9.39 -6.71
C ASN A 314 -0.21 8.18 -7.53
N LYS A 315 -1.03 7.13 -7.54
CA LYS A 315 -0.81 5.90 -8.30
C LYS A 315 -1.74 5.83 -9.49
N SER A 316 -1.24 5.32 -10.61
CA SER A 316 -2.08 5.01 -11.77
C SER A 316 -3.10 3.94 -11.40
N LEU A 317 -4.32 4.09 -11.93
CA LEU A 317 -5.30 3.03 -11.91
C LEU A 317 -4.78 1.84 -12.71
N VAL A 318 -5.14 0.66 -12.26
CA VAL A 318 -4.88 -0.61 -12.93
C VAL A 318 -6.20 -1.19 -13.45
N PRO A 319 -6.19 -2.09 -14.45
CA PRO A 319 -7.41 -2.67 -14.99
C PRO A 319 -8.31 -3.29 -13.89
N ALA A 320 -9.61 -3.06 -14.00
CA ALA A 320 -10.62 -3.62 -13.11
C ALA A 320 -11.17 -4.92 -13.70
N GLY A 321 -11.51 -5.88 -12.85
CA GLY A 321 -12.36 -7.00 -13.27
C GLY A 321 -13.80 -6.56 -13.56
N TYR A 322 -14.48 -7.28 -14.44
CA TYR A 322 -15.90 -7.08 -14.73
C TYR A 322 -16.76 -7.68 -13.61
N THR A 323 -16.93 -6.89 -12.55
CA THR A 323 -17.72 -7.26 -11.36
C THR A 323 -19.21 -6.97 -11.54
N THR A 324 -20.02 -7.39 -10.56
CA THR A 324 -21.45 -7.03 -10.52
C THR A 324 -21.70 -5.52 -10.46
N ASP A 325 -20.76 -4.70 -9.95
CA ASP A 325 -20.88 -3.23 -9.98
C ASP A 325 -20.77 -2.67 -11.40
N TRP A 326 -19.83 -3.19 -12.18
CA TRP A 326 -19.68 -2.76 -13.58
C TRP A 326 -20.87 -3.26 -14.40
N TRP A 327 -21.28 -4.51 -14.24
CA TRP A 327 -22.49 -5.03 -14.87
C TRP A 327 -23.74 -4.20 -14.54
N ALA A 328 -23.94 -3.87 -13.25
CA ALA A 328 -25.05 -3.01 -12.84
C ALA A 328 -24.96 -1.62 -13.50
N SER A 329 -23.77 -1.05 -13.62
CA SER A 329 -23.55 0.23 -14.31
C SER A 329 -23.85 0.16 -15.80
N ASP A 330 -23.48 -0.93 -16.49
CA ASP A 330 -23.83 -1.15 -17.89
C ASP A 330 -25.35 -1.31 -18.05
N MET A 331 -26.00 -2.08 -17.17
CA MET A 331 -27.46 -2.24 -17.15
C MET A 331 -28.19 -0.91 -16.92
N LEU A 332 -27.72 -0.07 -16.01
CA LEU A 332 -28.29 1.27 -15.78
C LEU A 332 -28.20 2.18 -17.00
N ASN A 333 -27.22 1.96 -17.88
CA ASN A 333 -27.09 2.72 -19.13
C ASN A 333 -27.97 2.14 -20.24
N ALA A 334 -28.25 0.83 -20.19
CA ALA A 334 -29.12 0.15 -21.14
C ALA A 334 -30.62 0.31 -20.83
N LEU A 335 -31.01 0.41 -19.54
CA LEU A 335 -32.40 0.55 -19.10
C LEU A 335 -32.92 1.98 -19.27
N ALA A 336 -33.33 2.33 -20.49
CA ALA A 336 -33.80 3.66 -20.85
C ALA A 336 -35.33 3.81 -20.78
N THR A 337 -36.08 2.73 -20.99
CA THR A 337 -37.54 2.72 -21.11
C THR A 337 -38.20 1.69 -20.19
N GLU A 338 -39.52 1.81 -19.97
CA GLU A 338 -40.29 0.77 -19.26
C GLU A 338 -40.39 -0.54 -20.07
N ASP A 339 -40.28 -0.48 -21.40
CA ASP A 339 -40.22 -1.68 -22.23
C ASP A 339 -38.92 -2.46 -21.94
N ASP A 340 -37.79 -1.76 -21.77
CA ASP A 340 -36.52 -2.38 -21.37
C ASP A 340 -36.62 -3.04 -19.97
N ILE A 341 -37.36 -2.43 -19.05
CA ILE A 341 -37.62 -3.00 -17.72
C ILE A 341 -38.51 -4.24 -17.83
N THR A 342 -39.51 -4.21 -18.71
CA THR A 342 -40.40 -5.34 -18.96
C THR A 342 -39.65 -6.51 -19.57
N ASP A 343 -38.76 -6.24 -20.53
CA ASP A 343 -37.87 -7.24 -21.12
C ASP A 343 -36.94 -7.85 -20.06
N LEU A 344 -36.36 -7.01 -19.18
CA LEU A 344 -35.53 -7.48 -18.08
C LEU A 344 -36.36 -8.34 -17.09
N ALA A 345 -37.58 -7.95 -16.76
CA ALA A 345 -38.47 -8.69 -15.88
C ALA A 345 -38.82 -10.07 -16.45
N ALA A 346 -39.09 -10.12 -17.75
CA ALA A 346 -39.33 -11.38 -18.46
C ALA A 346 -38.09 -12.29 -18.45
N LEU A 347 -36.89 -11.72 -18.67
CA LEU A 347 -35.64 -12.49 -18.64
C LEU A 347 -35.27 -12.97 -17.23
N LEU A 348 -35.53 -12.17 -16.20
CA LEU A 348 -35.25 -12.54 -14.80
C LEU A 348 -36.36 -13.39 -14.18
N GLU A 349 -37.46 -13.60 -14.88
CA GLU A 349 -38.64 -14.31 -14.40
C GLU A 349 -39.21 -13.71 -13.10
N CYS A 350 -39.18 -12.37 -12.98
CA CYS A 350 -39.66 -11.65 -11.79
C CYS A 350 -40.75 -10.62 -12.11
N SER A 351 -41.48 -10.19 -11.08
CA SER A 351 -42.56 -9.22 -11.24
C SER A 351 -42.02 -7.79 -11.25
N ARG A 352 -42.67 -6.88 -11.98
CA ARG A 352 -42.34 -5.44 -11.99
C ARG A 352 -42.36 -4.83 -10.59
N SER A 353 -43.18 -5.36 -9.69
CA SER A 353 -43.28 -4.94 -8.28
C SER A 353 -42.07 -5.31 -7.42
N ASP A 354 -41.24 -6.25 -7.87
CA ASP A 354 -40.00 -6.63 -7.17
C ASP A 354 -38.84 -5.70 -7.54
N MET A 355 -39.05 -4.84 -8.55
CA MET A 355 -38.07 -3.89 -9.09
C MET A 355 -38.32 -2.47 -8.57
N PRO A 356 -37.31 -1.59 -8.55
CA PRO A 356 -37.51 -0.18 -8.19
C PRO A 356 -38.52 0.53 -9.10
N ASP A 357 -39.31 1.46 -8.55
CA ASP A 357 -40.46 2.06 -9.24
C ASP A 357 -40.08 2.97 -10.42
N ASP A 358 -38.99 3.74 -10.33
CA ASP A 358 -38.60 4.71 -11.37
C ASP A 358 -37.75 4.10 -12.49
N VAL A 359 -37.75 4.70 -13.69
CA VAL A 359 -36.85 4.30 -14.80
C VAL A 359 -35.46 4.93 -14.62
N PRO A 360 -34.35 4.16 -14.61
CA PRO A 360 -33.01 4.69 -14.30
C PRO A 360 -32.38 5.49 -15.45
N GLY A 361 -32.75 5.24 -16.70
CA GLY A 361 -32.20 5.87 -17.91
C GLY A 361 -32.98 7.05 -18.46
N ARG A 362 -33.76 7.78 -17.64
CA ARG A 362 -34.44 9.03 -18.07
C ARG A 362 -33.46 9.98 -18.79
N ALA A 363 -33.94 10.62 -19.87
CA ALA A 363 -33.15 11.56 -20.66
C ALA A 363 -32.58 12.71 -19.81
N LEU A 364 -31.42 13.24 -20.18
CA LEU A 364 -30.81 14.42 -19.55
C LEU A 364 -31.73 15.64 -19.72
N GLY A 365 -32.45 16.04 -18.66
CA GLY A 365 -33.33 17.21 -18.64
C GLY A 365 -34.38 17.20 -17.51
N ASP A 366 -34.59 18.37 -16.92
CA ASP A 366 -35.51 18.81 -15.84
C ASP A 366 -35.44 18.19 -14.44
N ASP A 367 -34.93 16.98 -14.22
CA ASP A 367 -34.66 16.50 -12.84
C ASP A 367 -33.51 15.49 -12.73
N ASP A 368 -32.27 16.02 -12.79
CA ASP A 368 -31.06 15.24 -12.54
C ASP A 368 -31.04 14.57 -11.16
N ALA A 369 -31.74 15.15 -10.17
CA ALA A 369 -31.82 14.58 -8.83
C ALA A 369 -32.71 13.33 -8.81
N ALA A 370 -33.88 13.37 -9.44
CA ALA A 370 -34.73 12.19 -9.59
C ALA A 370 -34.01 11.07 -10.36
N ARG A 371 -33.30 11.40 -11.45
CA ARG A 371 -32.49 10.40 -12.16
C ARG A 371 -31.40 9.79 -11.28
N ALA A 372 -30.70 10.61 -10.50
CA ALA A 372 -29.69 10.13 -9.56
C ALA A 372 -30.31 9.22 -8.47
N LEU A 373 -31.47 9.59 -7.93
CA LEU A 373 -32.20 8.78 -6.94
C LEU A 373 -32.65 7.44 -7.52
N ALA A 374 -33.21 7.43 -8.73
CA ALA A 374 -33.57 6.20 -9.43
C ALA A 374 -32.35 5.29 -9.62
N ARG A 375 -31.24 5.83 -10.15
CA ARG A 375 -29.99 5.06 -10.31
C ARG A 375 -29.44 4.55 -8.98
N ASN A 376 -29.54 5.33 -7.90
CA ASN A 376 -29.14 4.91 -6.55
C ASN A 376 -30.01 3.79 -5.98
N ALA A 377 -31.27 3.67 -6.40
CA ALA A 377 -32.16 2.56 -6.03
C ALA A 377 -31.89 1.32 -6.89
N TRP A 378 -31.71 1.50 -8.20
CA TRP A 378 -31.44 0.40 -9.14
C TRP A 378 -30.08 -0.23 -8.98
N HIS A 379 -29.01 0.55 -8.75
CA HIS A 379 -27.66 0.00 -8.69
C HIS A 379 -27.50 -1.09 -7.61
N PRO A 380 -27.92 -0.88 -6.34
CA PRO A 380 -27.87 -1.94 -5.33
C PRO A 380 -28.81 -3.11 -5.62
N TRP A 381 -29.97 -2.87 -6.24
CA TRP A 381 -30.91 -3.93 -6.60
C TRP A 381 -30.31 -4.86 -7.66
N LEU A 382 -29.72 -4.29 -8.72
CA LEU A 382 -29.03 -5.03 -9.78
C LEU A 382 -27.87 -5.85 -9.20
N ARG A 383 -27.00 -5.24 -8.40
CA ARG A 383 -25.82 -5.92 -7.83
C ARG A 383 -26.14 -7.16 -6.97
N ARG A 384 -27.36 -7.27 -6.45
CA ARG A 384 -27.82 -8.43 -5.66
C ARG A 384 -28.39 -9.56 -6.50
N GLN A 385 -28.63 -9.33 -7.79
CA GLN A 385 -29.13 -10.37 -8.69
C GLN A 385 -28.01 -11.37 -8.96
N THR A 386 -28.33 -12.66 -8.79
CA THR A 386 -27.45 -13.77 -9.20
C THR A 386 -28.13 -14.49 -10.34
N LEU A 387 -27.57 -14.36 -11.54
CA LEU A 387 -28.21 -14.86 -12.77
C LEU A 387 -27.79 -16.29 -13.06
N THR A 388 -28.76 -17.13 -13.44
CA THR A 388 -28.47 -18.41 -14.10
C THR A 388 -27.86 -18.17 -15.47
N TRP A 389 -27.23 -19.20 -16.06
CA TRP A 389 -26.64 -19.10 -17.39
C TRP A 389 -27.64 -18.61 -18.46
N ALA A 390 -28.85 -19.17 -18.49
CA ALA A 390 -29.87 -18.80 -19.47
C ALA A 390 -30.28 -17.32 -19.35
N GLN A 391 -30.46 -16.85 -18.11
CA GLN A 391 -30.80 -15.46 -17.82
C GLN A 391 -29.64 -14.52 -18.19
N ALA A 392 -28.41 -14.87 -17.80
CA ALA A 392 -27.22 -14.07 -18.12
C ALA A 392 -26.99 -13.95 -19.63
N LYS A 393 -27.14 -15.05 -20.38
CA LYS A 393 -27.03 -15.05 -21.85
C LYS A 393 -28.11 -14.19 -22.49
N GLY A 394 -29.36 -14.29 -22.03
CA GLY A 394 -30.47 -13.47 -22.53
C GLY A 394 -30.26 -11.97 -22.28
N VAL A 395 -29.84 -11.62 -21.06
CA VAL A 395 -29.53 -10.24 -20.67
C VAL A 395 -28.36 -9.68 -21.49
N ALA A 396 -27.28 -10.44 -21.65
CA ALA A 396 -26.12 -10.01 -22.43
C ALA A 396 -26.48 -9.76 -23.90
N LEU A 397 -27.30 -10.61 -24.51
CA LEU A 397 -27.75 -10.45 -25.89
C LEU A 397 -28.70 -9.26 -26.06
N ARG A 398 -29.64 -9.04 -25.13
CA ARG A 398 -30.63 -7.96 -25.23
C ARG A 398 -30.04 -6.59 -24.94
N PHE A 399 -29.16 -6.49 -23.94
CA PHE A 399 -28.66 -5.22 -23.40
C PHE A 399 -27.18 -4.94 -23.72
N GLY A 400 -26.48 -5.86 -24.38
CA GLY A 400 -25.07 -5.67 -24.76
C GLY A 400 -24.09 -5.65 -23.59
N THR A 401 -24.49 -6.19 -22.44
CA THR A 401 -23.62 -6.31 -21.25
C THR A 401 -22.63 -7.45 -21.40
N SER A 402 -21.55 -7.42 -20.60
CA SER A 402 -20.68 -8.58 -20.45
C SER A 402 -21.19 -9.49 -19.32
N MET A 403 -20.54 -10.64 -19.15
CA MET A 403 -20.97 -11.63 -18.17
C MET A 403 -20.51 -11.23 -16.77
N ALA A 404 -21.46 -11.11 -15.85
CA ALA A 404 -21.17 -10.94 -14.43
C ALA A 404 -20.94 -12.32 -13.77
N PRO A 405 -20.23 -12.37 -12.64
CA PRO A 405 -20.14 -13.57 -11.82
C PRO A 405 -21.53 -14.12 -11.45
N PRO A 406 -21.72 -15.47 -11.42
CA PRO A 406 -20.70 -16.51 -11.56
C PRO A 406 -20.38 -16.90 -13.00
N ASN A 407 -21.00 -16.29 -14.01
CA ASN A 407 -20.91 -16.71 -15.42
C ASN A 407 -19.72 -16.08 -16.17
N ASN A 408 -18.65 -15.68 -15.46
CA ASN A 408 -17.46 -15.06 -16.05
C ASN A 408 -16.19 -15.82 -15.62
N PRO A 409 -15.81 -16.88 -16.36
CA PRO A 409 -14.61 -17.67 -16.10
C PRO A 409 -13.32 -16.86 -16.14
N TRP A 410 -12.28 -17.35 -15.46
CA TRP A 410 -10.97 -16.72 -15.40
C TRP A 410 -10.09 -17.10 -16.61
N PHE A 411 -10.50 -16.67 -17.80
CA PHE A 411 -9.80 -16.99 -19.06
C PHE A 411 -8.33 -16.52 -19.11
N LEU A 412 -7.95 -15.54 -18.29
CA LEU A 412 -6.57 -15.06 -18.19
C LEU A 412 -5.66 -16.07 -17.47
N ASP A 413 -6.19 -16.83 -16.51
CA ASP A 413 -5.40 -17.69 -15.64
C ASP A 413 -5.10 -19.06 -16.28
N LEU A 414 -5.85 -19.47 -17.31
CA LEU A 414 -5.58 -20.71 -18.05
C LEU A 414 -4.50 -20.46 -19.12
N PRO A 415 -3.31 -21.11 -19.04
CA PRO A 415 -2.28 -20.97 -20.05
C PRO A 415 -2.75 -21.50 -21.40
N ILE A 416 -2.35 -20.85 -22.49
CA ILE A 416 -2.75 -21.27 -23.83
C ILE A 416 -2.19 -22.65 -24.20
N GLU A 417 -1.06 -23.03 -23.61
CA GLU A 417 -0.39 -24.32 -23.77
C GLU A 417 -1.24 -25.50 -23.28
N TRP A 418 -2.20 -25.25 -22.39
CA TRP A 418 -3.14 -26.27 -21.91
C TRP A 418 -4.32 -26.49 -22.86
N MET A 419 -4.63 -25.50 -23.70
CA MET A 419 -5.83 -25.49 -24.54
C MET A 419 -5.94 -26.65 -25.53
N PRO A 420 -4.88 -27.07 -26.26
CA PRO A 420 -5.00 -28.18 -27.22
C PRO A 420 -5.46 -29.48 -26.56
N ALA A 421 -4.90 -29.79 -25.39
CA ALA A 421 -5.25 -30.96 -24.60
C ALA A 421 -6.64 -30.82 -23.96
N TRP A 422 -6.95 -29.63 -23.43
CA TRP A 422 -8.24 -29.32 -22.80
C TRP A 422 -9.42 -29.40 -23.77
N LEU A 423 -9.30 -28.85 -24.99
CA LEU A 423 -10.35 -28.90 -26.01
C LEU A 423 -10.64 -30.35 -26.45
N GLY A 424 -9.61 -31.20 -26.47
CA GLY A 424 -9.77 -32.64 -26.73
C GLY A 424 -10.63 -33.32 -25.67
N LEU A 425 -10.40 -33.01 -24.39
CA LEU A 425 -11.21 -33.52 -23.27
C LEU A 425 -12.65 -33.01 -23.31
N LEU A 426 -12.84 -31.71 -23.59
CA LEU A 426 -14.17 -31.12 -23.69
C LEU A 426 -15.00 -31.75 -24.81
N SER A 427 -14.37 -32.06 -25.95
CA SER A 427 -15.06 -32.71 -27.07
C SER A 427 -15.52 -34.14 -26.75
N ALA A 428 -14.87 -34.80 -25.78
CA ALA A 428 -15.22 -36.14 -25.32
C ALA A 428 -16.17 -36.14 -24.11
N ALA A 429 -16.48 -34.97 -23.54
CA ALA A 429 -17.32 -34.84 -22.35
C ALA A 429 -18.81 -35.10 -22.63
N SER A 430 -19.56 -35.50 -21.60
CA SER A 430 -21.01 -35.68 -21.66
C SER A 430 -21.74 -34.58 -20.89
N ILE A 431 -22.88 -34.14 -21.40
CA ILE A 431 -23.79 -33.21 -20.73
C ILE A 431 -24.96 -34.01 -20.18
N GLU A 432 -25.15 -33.96 -18.87
CA GLU A 432 -26.17 -34.72 -18.14
C GLU A 432 -27.14 -33.79 -17.42
N ASN A 433 -28.39 -34.23 -17.27
CA ASN A 433 -29.39 -33.54 -16.45
C ASN A 433 -29.50 -34.25 -15.11
N GLY A 434 -28.67 -33.87 -14.13
CA GLY A 434 -28.65 -34.45 -12.80
C GLY A 434 -29.42 -33.59 -11.78
N ASN A 435 -30.39 -34.17 -11.07
CA ASN A 435 -31.15 -33.50 -9.98
C ASN A 435 -31.75 -32.13 -10.36
N GLY A 436 -32.21 -31.97 -11.60
CA GLY A 436 -32.82 -30.72 -12.09
C GLY A 436 -31.83 -29.62 -12.50
N GLN A 437 -30.52 -29.89 -12.50
CA GLN A 437 -29.48 -29.00 -13.04
C GLN A 437 -28.66 -29.70 -14.12
N ARG A 438 -28.25 -28.93 -15.13
CA ARG A 438 -27.38 -29.42 -16.20
C ARG A 438 -25.94 -29.42 -15.72
N VAL A 439 -25.22 -30.51 -15.95
CA VAL A 439 -23.82 -30.66 -15.55
C VAL A 439 -22.99 -31.17 -16.73
N LEU A 440 -21.71 -30.79 -16.76
CA LEU A 440 -20.74 -31.34 -17.71
C LEU A 440 -19.87 -32.37 -16.99
N ARG A 441 -19.88 -33.61 -17.47
CA ARG A 441 -19.09 -34.71 -16.94
C ARG A 441 -17.91 -35.02 -17.84
N ILE A 442 -16.72 -35.09 -17.24
CA ILE A 442 -15.49 -35.56 -17.87
C ILE A 442 -15.15 -36.90 -17.23
N VAL A 443 -15.32 -37.98 -18.00
CA VAL A 443 -15.13 -39.36 -17.54
C VAL A 443 -13.65 -39.62 -17.26
N GLY A 444 -13.33 -40.17 -16.08
CA GLY A 444 -11.94 -40.40 -15.64
C GLY A 444 -11.13 -39.12 -15.46
N GLY A 445 -11.79 -37.96 -15.33
CA GLY A 445 -11.14 -36.65 -15.19
C GLY A 445 -10.28 -36.50 -13.93
N VAL A 446 -10.53 -37.32 -12.90
CA VAL A 446 -9.88 -37.26 -11.59
C VAL A 446 -9.49 -38.64 -11.05
N SER A 447 -9.28 -39.62 -11.93
CA SER A 447 -8.73 -40.93 -11.56
C SER A 447 -7.44 -40.76 -10.75
N ASN A 448 -7.25 -41.55 -9.70
CA ASN A 448 -6.11 -41.47 -8.76
C ASN A 448 -5.91 -40.13 -8.02
N TRP A 449 -6.89 -39.23 -8.02
CA TRP A 449 -6.78 -37.97 -7.27
C TRP A 449 -6.95 -38.18 -5.75
N SER A 450 -6.06 -37.58 -4.95
CA SER A 450 -6.20 -37.48 -3.49
C SER A 450 -6.00 -36.04 -3.01
N ALA A 451 -6.68 -35.67 -1.92
CA ALA A 451 -6.51 -34.38 -1.27
C ALA A 451 -5.15 -34.22 -0.56
N ASP A 452 -4.52 -35.32 -0.17
CA ASP A 452 -3.28 -35.32 0.62
C ASP A 452 -2.11 -34.65 -0.11
N VAL A 453 -2.15 -34.61 -1.44
CA VAL A 453 -1.13 -33.94 -2.28
C VAL A 453 -1.09 -32.42 -2.02
N MET A 454 -2.17 -31.83 -1.49
CA MET A 454 -2.19 -30.42 -1.10
C MET A 454 -1.48 -30.13 0.23
N ASP A 455 -1.22 -31.16 1.04
CA ASP A 455 -0.43 -31.02 2.28
C ASP A 455 1.09 -30.98 1.96
N GLU A 456 1.49 -31.28 0.72
CA GLU A 456 2.87 -31.18 0.24
C GLU A 456 3.25 -29.73 -0.13
N LEU A 457 4.47 -29.33 0.26
CA LEU A 457 5.03 -28.04 -0.16
C LEU A 457 5.49 -28.09 -1.62
N ARG A 458 5.19 -27.02 -2.37
CA ARG A 458 5.66 -26.85 -3.75
C ARG A 458 7.20 -26.92 -3.82
N PRO A 459 7.77 -27.81 -4.63
CA PRO A 459 9.22 -27.83 -4.88
C PRO A 459 9.70 -26.57 -5.60
N GLU A 460 10.96 -26.19 -5.39
CA GLU A 460 11.57 -25.03 -6.06
C GLU A 460 11.75 -25.23 -7.57
N VAL A 461 11.91 -26.47 -8.01
CA VAL A 461 12.16 -26.85 -9.40
C VAL A 461 11.14 -27.89 -9.84
N GLU A 462 10.71 -27.80 -11.10
CA GLU A 462 9.82 -28.80 -11.71
C GLU A 462 10.51 -30.19 -11.70
N PRO A 463 9.87 -31.23 -11.13
CA PRO A 463 10.39 -32.58 -11.18
C PRO A 463 10.50 -33.12 -12.61
N GLU A 464 11.41 -34.08 -12.84
CA GLU A 464 11.53 -34.73 -14.15
C GLU A 464 10.21 -35.35 -14.62
N ALA A 465 9.93 -35.22 -15.91
CA ALA A 465 8.74 -35.74 -16.56
C ALA A 465 8.52 -37.24 -16.26
N GLY A 466 7.41 -37.56 -15.57
CA GLY A 466 7.01 -38.94 -15.28
C GLY A 466 7.61 -39.54 -14.01
N SER A 467 8.33 -38.73 -13.22
CA SER A 467 8.80 -39.10 -11.89
C SER A 467 7.68 -39.28 -10.86
N ARG A 468 6.49 -38.70 -11.12
CA ARG A 468 5.30 -38.77 -10.27
C ARG A 468 4.08 -39.15 -11.10
N ASP A 469 3.17 -39.89 -10.48
CA ASP A 469 1.84 -40.17 -11.05
C ASP A 469 1.00 -38.88 -11.03
N VAL A 470 0.29 -38.60 -12.12
CA VAL A 470 -0.52 -37.39 -12.27
C VAL A 470 -1.98 -37.80 -12.33
N PRO A 471 -2.87 -37.19 -11.52
CA PRO A 471 -4.29 -37.54 -11.53
C PRO A 471 -4.97 -37.33 -12.88
N GLY A 472 -6.00 -38.13 -13.16
CA GLY A 472 -6.84 -38.01 -14.35
C GLY A 472 -6.23 -38.58 -15.63
N PRO A 473 -6.67 -38.10 -16.81
CA PRO A 473 -6.21 -38.63 -18.10
C PRO A 473 -4.72 -38.38 -18.31
N SER A 474 -4.00 -39.35 -18.90
CA SER A 474 -2.57 -39.26 -19.24
C SER A 474 -2.28 -38.33 -20.42
N VAL A 475 -2.84 -37.12 -20.39
CA VAL A 475 -2.65 -36.07 -21.40
C VAL A 475 -1.89 -34.92 -20.76
N ARG A 476 -0.81 -34.48 -21.41
CA ARG A 476 0.03 -33.39 -20.91
C ARG A 476 -0.24 -32.08 -21.67
N PRO A 477 -0.17 -30.93 -20.98
CA PRO A 477 -0.05 -29.63 -21.64
C PRO A 477 1.20 -29.55 -22.53
N GLU A 478 1.21 -28.57 -23.44
CA GLU A 478 2.42 -28.23 -24.18
C GLU A 478 3.45 -27.52 -23.28
N GLU A 479 4.73 -27.54 -23.69
CA GLU A 479 5.80 -26.79 -23.03
C GLU A 479 5.57 -25.28 -23.13
N GLY A 480 6.01 -24.55 -22.09
CA GLY A 480 5.85 -23.11 -21.97
C GLY A 480 6.50 -22.34 -23.13
N ILE A 481 5.80 -21.31 -23.61
CA ILE A 481 6.28 -20.54 -24.77
C ILE A 481 7.29 -19.46 -24.34
N PHE A 482 7.00 -18.73 -23.27
CA PHE A 482 7.86 -17.64 -22.74
C PHE A 482 8.49 -17.98 -21.38
N THR A 483 8.27 -19.18 -20.87
CA THR A 483 8.76 -19.66 -19.57
C THR A 483 9.40 -21.03 -19.72
N GLU A 484 10.37 -21.33 -18.87
CA GLU A 484 10.99 -22.66 -18.83
C GLU A 484 10.05 -23.66 -18.14
N GLY A 485 9.89 -24.84 -18.73
CA GLY A 485 9.05 -25.92 -18.19
C GLY A 485 7.57 -25.81 -18.55
N THR A 486 6.73 -26.54 -17.82
CA THR A 486 5.27 -26.53 -18.04
C THR A 486 4.63 -25.35 -17.31
N PRO A 487 3.80 -24.50 -17.97
CA PRO A 487 3.04 -23.47 -17.29
C PRO A 487 2.12 -24.09 -16.23
N GLU A 488 2.07 -23.50 -15.04
CA GLU A 488 1.28 -24.04 -13.92
C GLU A 488 1.57 -25.52 -13.59
N TRP A 489 2.82 -25.96 -13.77
CA TRP A 489 3.24 -27.36 -13.56
C TRP A 489 2.83 -27.92 -12.19
N TRP A 490 2.86 -27.09 -11.13
CA TRP A 490 2.50 -27.55 -9.79
C TRP A 490 1.01 -27.90 -9.71
N THR A 491 0.15 -27.02 -10.23
CA THR A 491 -1.29 -27.28 -10.39
C THR A 491 -1.53 -28.54 -11.21
N PHE A 492 -0.80 -28.73 -12.31
CA PHE A 492 -0.88 -29.92 -13.14
C PHE A 492 -0.51 -31.20 -12.37
N LEU A 493 0.57 -31.20 -11.58
CA LEU A 493 0.96 -32.36 -10.79
C LEU A 493 -0.05 -32.68 -9.68
N GLN A 494 -0.61 -31.68 -9.01
CA GLN A 494 -1.53 -31.89 -7.90
C GLN A 494 -2.93 -32.34 -8.34
N HIS A 495 -3.41 -31.82 -9.47
CA HIS A 495 -4.82 -31.97 -9.87
C HIS A 495 -5.01 -32.66 -11.22
N GLY A 496 -3.97 -32.78 -12.04
CA GLY A 496 -4.08 -33.24 -13.42
C GLY A 496 -4.64 -32.19 -14.37
N LEU A 497 -4.72 -32.55 -15.65
CA LEU A 497 -5.16 -31.63 -16.71
C LEU A 497 -6.62 -31.18 -16.52
N ALA A 498 -7.54 -32.13 -16.32
CA ALA A 498 -8.97 -31.84 -16.34
C ALA A 498 -9.40 -30.96 -15.16
N LYS A 499 -9.03 -31.37 -13.94
CA LYS A 499 -9.33 -30.60 -12.73
C LYS A 499 -8.49 -29.33 -12.65
N GLY A 500 -7.21 -29.37 -13.01
CA GLY A 500 -6.35 -28.18 -13.05
C GLY A 500 -6.90 -27.10 -13.98
N ALA A 501 -7.33 -27.45 -15.19
CA ALA A 501 -7.95 -26.48 -16.12
C ALA A 501 -9.25 -25.90 -15.55
N ALA A 502 -10.10 -26.73 -14.92
CA ALA A 502 -11.33 -26.25 -14.28
C ALA A 502 -11.06 -25.31 -13.10
N LEU A 503 -10.01 -25.57 -12.30
CA LEU A 503 -9.58 -24.71 -11.19
C LEU A 503 -9.05 -23.36 -11.70
N LEU A 504 -8.17 -23.37 -12.71
CA LEU A 504 -7.62 -22.16 -13.32
C LEU A 504 -8.71 -21.29 -13.94
N LEU A 505 -9.74 -21.90 -14.55
CA LEU A 505 -10.88 -21.17 -15.10
C LEU A 505 -11.89 -20.69 -14.04
N GLY A 506 -11.74 -21.08 -12.78
CA GLY A 506 -12.70 -20.74 -11.72
C GLY A 506 -14.07 -21.42 -11.91
N VAL A 507 -14.11 -22.62 -12.50
CA VAL A 507 -15.36 -23.34 -12.80
C VAL A 507 -15.71 -24.29 -11.66
N GLN A 508 -16.90 -24.11 -11.08
CA GLN A 508 -17.35 -24.89 -9.93
C GLN A 508 -17.55 -26.36 -10.31
N HIS A 509 -17.01 -27.28 -9.50
CA HIS A 509 -17.06 -28.71 -9.79
C HIS A 509 -17.01 -29.59 -8.54
N ARG A 510 -17.34 -30.86 -8.71
CA ARG A 510 -17.24 -31.91 -7.71
C ARG A 510 -16.75 -33.22 -8.31
N HIS A 511 -16.34 -34.14 -7.46
CA HIS A 511 -15.96 -35.49 -7.85
C HIS A 511 -17.16 -36.42 -7.75
N ASP A 512 -17.26 -37.36 -8.68
CA ASP A 512 -18.21 -38.47 -8.66
C ASP A 512 -17.47 -39.76 -9.04
N GLY A 513 -16.92 -40.45 -8.03
CA GLY A 513 -15.94 -41.51 -8.24
C GLY A 513 -14.67 -40.96 -8.89
N GLU A 514 -14.31 -41.48 -10.05
CA GLU A 514 -13.15 -41.04 -10.85
C GLU A 514 -13.49 -39.91 -11.85
N ASP A 515 -14.76 -39.53 -11.95
CA ASP A 515 -15.22 -38.52 -12.89
C ASP A 515 -15.19 -37.12 -12.30
N LEU A 516 -14.91 -36.15 -13.16
CA LEU A 516 -15.03 -34.74 -12.83
C LEU A 516 -16.37 -34.20 -13.32
N VAL A 517 -17.19 -33.66 -12.41
CA VAL A 517 -18.51 -33.13 -12.72
C VAL A 517 -18.51 -31.62 -12.49
N LEU A 518 -18.56 -30.85 -13.57
CA LEU A 518 -18.67 -29.39 -13.53
C LEU A 518 -20.13 -29.00 -13.30
N THR A 519 -20.38 -28.22 -12.25
CA THR A 519 -21.72 -27.92 -11.76
C THR A 519 -22.14 -26.47 -11.99
N GLY A 520 -21.20 -25.54 -12.21
CA GLY A 520 -21.52 -24.14 -12.44
C GLY A 520 -20.42 -23.40 -13.21
N GLY A 521 -20.82 -22.45 -14.07
CA GLY A 521 -19.91 -21.66 -14.91
C GLY A 521 -19.37 -22.40 -16.14
N TRP A 522 -19.68 -23.70 -16.29
CA TRP A 522 -19.21 -24.51 -17.40
C TRP A 522 -19.90 -24.14 -18.73
N GLU A 523 -21.16 -23.70 -18.71
CA GLU A 523 -21.84 -23.24 -19.93
C GLU A 523 -21.20 -21.97 -20.49
N ALA A 524 -20.82 -21.04 -19.59
CA ALA A 524 -20.11 -19.83 -19.95
C ALA A 524 -18.73 -20.13 -20.54
N MET A 525 -18.02 -21.09 -19.95
CA MET A 525 -16.76 -21.59 -20.47
C MET A 525 -16.91 -22.21 -21.87
N LEU A 526 -17.91 -23.10 -22.07
CA LEU A 526 -18.15 -23.72 -23.37
C LEU A 526 -18.50 -22.69 -24.46
N GLU A 527 -19.40 -21.75 -24.17
CA GLU A 527 -19.75 -20.67 -25.09
C GLU A 527 -18.52 -19.81 -25.43
N GLY A 528 -17.67 -19.52 -24.44
CA GLY A 528 -16.43 -18.77 -24.64
C GLY A 528 -15.44 -19.49 -25.57
N PHE A 529 -15.40 -20.82 -25.52
CA PHE A 529 -14.57 -21.65 -26.39
C PHE A 529 -15.26 -22.06 -27.71
N GLY A 530 -16.46 -21.53 -28.00
CA GLY A 530 -17.16 -21.78 -29.26
C GLY A 530 -17.92 -23.12 -29.32
N PHE A 531 -18.27 -23.72 -28.18
CA PHE A 531 -19.10 -24.92 -28.09
C PHE A 531 -20.56 -24.55 -27.79
N ALA A 532 -21.48 -25.24 -28.45
CA ALA A 532 -22.89 -25.25 -28.08
C ALA A 532 -23.13 -26.26 -26.96
N SER A 533 -23.94 -25.85 -25.98
CA SER A 533 -24.28 -26.65 -24.80
C SER A 533 -25.67 -27.24 -24.86
N GLU A 534 -26.44 -27.17 -25.95
CA GLU A 534 -27.86 -27.62 -25.99
C GLU A 534 -28.03 -29.15 -26.05
N GLY A 535 -27.03 -29.88 -26.55
CA GLY A 535 -27.08 -31.34 -26.72
C GLY A 535 -26.64 -32.15 -25.49
N ALA A 536 -26.51 -33.46 -25.69
CA ALA A 536 -25.96 -34.41 -24.71
C ALA A 536 -24.41 -34.45 -24.71
N GLN A 537 -23.77 -33.76 -25.66
CA GLN A 537 -22.33 -33.59 -25.76
C GLN A 537 -22.04 -32.15 -26.21
N PRO A 538 -20.90 -31.56 -25.83
CA PRO A 538 -20.46 -30.27 -26.36
C PRO A 538 -20.25 -30.35 -27.87
N LEU A 539 -20.98 -29.54 -28.63
CA LEU A 539 -20.83 -29.48 -30.09
C LEU A 539 -19.99 -28.26 -30.47
N ALA A 540 -18.85 -28.46 -31.11
CA ALA A 540 -18.03 -27.37 -31.62
C ALA A 540 -18.78 -26.63 -32.75
N VAL A 541 -19.15 -25.37 -32.51
CA VAL A 541 -19.78 -24.48 -33.50
C VAL A 541 -18.71 -23.71 -34.26
N GLU A 542 -17.66 -23.28 -33.54
CA GLU A 542 -16.50 -22.57 -34.08
C GLU A 542 -15.23 -23.42 -33.94
N ASP A 543 -14.27 -23.27 -34.85
CA ASP A 543 -13.00 -24.02 -34.82
C ASP A 543 -11.94 -23.34 -33.93
N MET A 544 -12.16 -23.45 -32.61
CA MET A 544 -11.23 -22.98 -31.59
C MET A 544 -9.90 -23.73 -31.65
N ALA A 545 -9.91 -25.04 -31.95
CA ALA A 545 -8.71 -25.88 -31.94
C ALA A 545 -7.66 -25.41 -32.98
N THR A 546 -8.10 -25.13 -34.21
CA THR A 546 -7.21 -24.60 -35.26
C THR A 546 -6.73 -23.18 -34.91
N ALA A 547 -7.60 -22.34 -34.35
CA ALA A 547 -7.23 -20.98 -33.96
C ALA A 547 -6.17 -20.95 -32.84
N VAL A 548 -6.29 -21.82 -31.83
CA VAL A 548 -5.30 -22.00 -30.76
C VAL A 548 -3.97 -22.46 -31.35
N LYS A 549 -3.97 -23.52 -32.17
CA LYS A 549 -2.73 -24.05 -32.77
C LYS A 549 -1.98 -23.01 -33.59
N ARG A 550 -2.70 -22.21 -34.39
CA ARG A 550 -2.11 -21.10 -35.13
C ARG A 550 -1.52 -20.05 -34.20
N HIS A 551 -2.26 -19.64 -33.17
CA HIS A 551 -1.79 -18.64 -32.21
C HIS A 551 -0.57 -19.12 -31.41
N ILE A 552 -0.52 -20.39 -30.98
CA ILE A 552 0.66 -20.99 -30.36
C ILE A 552 1.86 -20.95 -31.30
N ALA A 553 1.68 -21.28 -32.59
CA ALA A 553 2.75 -21.20 -33.58
C ALA A 553 3.27 -19.76 -33.74
N ASP A 554 2.38 -18.78 -33.81
CA ASP A 554 2.74 -17.36 -33.90
C ASP A 554 3.52 -16.89 -32.65
N LEU A 555 3.09 -17.31 -31.45
CA LEU A 555 3.76 -17.02 -30.19
C LEU A 555 5.14 -17.67 -30.11
N ARG A 556 5.30 -18.93 -30.55
CA ARG A 556 6.60 -19.61 -30.59
C ARG A 556 7.58 -18.91 -31.54
N ASN A 557 7.10 -18.45 -32.69
CA ASN A 557 7.92 -17.66 -33.62
C ASN A 557 8.35 -16.33 -32.99
N ALA A 558 7.44 -15.66 -32.28
CA ALA A 558 7.76 -14.44 -31.53
C ALA A 558 8.77 -14.70 -30.40
N ALA A 559 8.59 -15.77 -29.62
CA ALA A 559 9.50 -16.15 -28.54
C ALA A 559 10.92 -16.44 -29.06
N ALA A 560 11.05 -17.16 -30.18
CA ALA A 560 12.34 -17.43 -30.81
C ALA A 560 13.05 -16.12 -31.23
N LEU A 561 12.31 -15.18 -31.84
CA LEU A 561 12.85 -13.89 -32.26
C LEU A 561 13.25 -13.01 -31.06
N LEU A 562 12.46 -13.03 -29.98
CA LEU A 562 12.79 -12.32 -28.75
C LEU A 562 14.03 -12.92 -28.06
N GLU A 563 14.18 -14.24 -28.05
CA GLU A 563 15.33 -14.90 -27.44
C GLU A 563 16.62 -14.69 -28.25
N GLU A 564 16.53 -14.67 -29.59
CA GLU A 564 17.65 -14.27 -30.46
C GLU A 564 18.13 -12.85 -30.13
N GLU A 565 17.19 -11.91 -29.97
CA GLU A 565 17.52 -10.53 -29.63
C GLU A 565 18.04 -10.38 -28.18
N ARG A 566 17.48 -11.13 -27.22
CA ARG A 566 18.00 -11.20 -25.84
C ARG A 566 19.42 -11.76 -25.82
N ALA A 567 19.72 -12.78 -26.63
CA ALA A 567 21.07 -13.33 -26.77
C ALA A 567 22.05 -12.31 -27.39
N ARG A 568 21.63 -11.59 -28.43
CA ARG A 568 22.41 -10.48 -29.03
C ARG A 568 22.70 -9.39 -28.00
N TYR A 569 21.70 -8.97 -27.24
CA TYR A 569 21.84 -7.95 -26.22
C TYR A 569 22.77 -8.39 -25.07
N ARG A 570 22.68 -9.65 -24.61
CA ARG A 570 23.61 -10.22 -23.63
C ARG A 570 25.06 -10.21 -24.13
N ALA A 571 25.29 -10.49 -25.42
CA ALA A 571 26.63 -10.43 -26.01
C ALA A 571 27.15 -8.99 -26.09
N LEU A 572 26.30 -8.04 -26.49
CA LEU A 572 26.63 -6.61 -26.54
C LEU A 572 26.94 -6.04 -25.14
N ASP A 573 26.18 -6.44 -24.12
CA ASP A 573 26.41 -6.02 -22.74
C ASP A 573 27.74 -6.56 -22.19
N LEU A 574 28.12 -7.78 -22.57
CA LEU A 574 29.43 -8.35 -22.22
C LEU A 574 30.57 -7.56 -22.87
N GLU A 575 30.42 -7.16 -24.13
CA GLU A 575 31.38 -6.32 -24.84
C GLU A 575 31.49 -4.93 -24.19
N ARG A 576 30.36 -4.27 -23.93
CA ARG A 576 30.28 -3.00 -23.20
C ARG A 576 30.92 -3.08 -21.83
N ALA A 577 30.68 -4.16 -21.08
CA ALA A 577 31.29 -4.38 -19.78
C ALA A 577 32.82 -4.52 -19.89
N THR A 578 33.32 -5.22 -20.91
CA THR A 578 34.76 -5.39 -21.13
C THR A 578 35.44 -4.05 -21.43
N VAL A 579 34.85 -3.24 -22.32
CA VAL A 579 35.34 -1.90 -22.67
C VAL A 579 35.27 -0.96 -21.46
N ARG A 580 34.17 -1.01 -20.70
CA ARG A 580 33.98 -0.25 -19.47
C ARG A 580 35.06 -0.57 -18.43
N ILE A 581 35.31 -1.85 -18.15
CA ILE A 581 36.31 -2.28 -17.16
C ILE A 581 37.71 -1.83 -17.59
N ALA A 582 38.05 -1.94 -18.87
CA ALA A 582 39.34 -1.47 -19.40
C ALA A 582 39.51 0.04 -19.21
N ALA A 583 38.49 0.83 -19.54
CA ALA A 583 38.48 2.29 -19.39
C ALA A 583 38.53 2.74 -17.91
N GLU A 584 37.76 2.09 -17.03
CA GLU A 584 37.80 2.35 -15.58
C GLU A 584 39.18 1.99 -15.00
N THR A 585 39.83 0.92 -15.47
CA THR A 585 41.15 0.49 -14.99
C THR A 585 42.25 1.48 -15.41
N ASP A 586 42.23 1.92 -16.66
CA ASP A 586 43.16 2.94 -17.18
C ASP A 586 42.94 4.31 -16.50
N ALA A 587 41.69 4.72 -16.26
CA ALA A 587 41.38 5.93 -15.51
C ALA A 587 41.89 5.89 -14.07
N ARG A 588 41.81 4.74 -13.39
CA ARG A 588 42.40 4.54 -12.05
C ARG A 588 43.92 4.61 -12.07
N GLN A 589 44.58 4.07 -13.10
CA GLN A 589 46.03 4.18 -13.26
C GLN A 589 46.48 5.64 -13.47
N ARG A 590 45.63 6.46 -14.08
CA ARG A 590 45.86 7.92 -14.24
C ARG A 590 45.57 8.73 -12.97
N GLY A 591 45.12 8.09 -11.89
CA GLY A 591 44.86 8.75 -10.61
C GLY A 591 43.57 9.58 -10.57
N LEU A 592 42.62 9.34 -11.49
CA LEU A 592 41.34 10.05 -11.52
C LEU A 592 40.44 9.68 -10.34
N GLY A 593 39.55 10.59 -9.95
CA GLY A 593 38.59 10.35 -8.88
C GLY A 593 37.57 9.25 -9.22
N ILE A 594 36.88 8.72 -8.22
CA ILE A 594 35.89 7.63 -8.39
C ILE A 594 34.76 8.03 -9.36
N ALA A 595 34.23 9.25 -9.22
CA ALA A 595 33.15 9.73 -10.08
C ALA A 595 33.60 9.97 -11.54
N GLU A 596 34.83 10.43 -11.74
CA GLU A 596 35.41 10.65 -13.06
C GLU A 596 35.72 9.32 -13.76
N THR A 597 36.19 8.33 -12.99
CA THR A 597 36.42 6.96 -13.45
C THR A 597 35.13 6.32 -13.96
N ASP A 598 34.04 6.45 -13.21
CA ASP A 598 32.73 5.91 -13.60
C ASP A 598 32.13 6.62 -14.82
N GLU A 599 32.42 7.91 -15.00
CA GLU A 599 31.99 8.67 -16.19
C GLU A 599 32.77 8.23 -17.43
N VAL A 600 34.09 8.09 -17.34
CA VAL A 600 34.95 7.55 -18.41
C VAL A 600 34.52 6.14 -18.80
N GLY A 601 34.21 5.29 -17.81
CA GLY A 601 33.69 3.94 -18.06
C GLY A 601 32.35 3.93 -18.81
N ARG A 602 31.44 4.85 -18.46
CA ARG A 602 30.14 4.98 -19.16
C ARG A 602 30.28 5.50 -20.58
N GLN A 603 31.16 6.47 -20.80
CA GLN A 603 31.44 7.02 -22.14
C GLN A 603 32.04 5.95 -23.05
N ALA A 604 33.04 5.20 -22.57
CA ALA A 604 33.64 4.11 -23.33
C ALA A 604 32.63 3.00 -23.68
N ALA A 605 31.72 2.66 -22.75
CA ALA A 605 30.65 1.70 -23.04
C ALA A 605 29.64 2.22 -24.10
N ALA A 606 29.40 3.53 -24.16
CA ALA A 606 28.49 4.14 -25.11
C ALA A 606 29.07 4.23 -26.53
N GLU A 607 30.39 4.18 -26.68
CA GLU A 607 31.07 4.16 -27.98
C GLU A 607 30.95 2.81 -28.70
N VAL A 608 30.56 1.74 -27.99
CA VAL A 608 30.31 0.41 -28.59
C VAL A 608 29.08 0.49 -29.50
N PRO A 609 29.22 0.30 -30.83
CA PRO A 609 28.13 0.46 -31.79
C PRO A 609 27.08 -0.63 -31.62
N ASP A 610 25.81 -0.23 -31.50
CA ASP A 610 24.67 -1.14 -31.48
C ASP A 610 23.97 -1.09 -32.84
N PRO A 611 24.09 -2.14 -33.68
CA PRO A 611 23.42 -2.18 -34.98
C PRO A 611 21.89 -2.35 -34.86
N GLY A 612 21.37 -2.64 -33.67
CA GLY A 612 19.96 -2.91 -33.43
C GLY A 612 19.51 -4.30 -33.89
N PRO A 613 18.21 -4.62 -33.76
CA PRO A 613 17.64 -5.88 -34.24
C PRO A 613 17.68 -5.98 -35.77
N ALA A 614 17.83 -7.20 -36.29
CA ALA A 614 17.88 -7.47 -37.74
C ALA A 614 16.60 -7.00 -38.47
N ASP A 615 15.43 -7.18 -37.85
CA ASP A 615 14.17 -6.57 -38.29
C ASP A 615 13.48 -5.86 -37.10
N PRO A 616 13.58 -4.52 -37.01
CA PRO A 616 12.93 -3.75 -35.95
C PRO A 616 11.41 -3.86 -35.94
N LYS A 617 10.75 -4.08 -37.09
CA LYS A 617 9.29 -4.18 -37.16
C LYS A 617 8.83 -5.53 -36.62
N ALA A 618 9.48 -6.61 -37.04
CA ALA A 618 9.19 -7.94 -36.53
C ALA A 618 9.47 -8.04 -35.02
N TYR A 619 10.55 -7.42 -34.54
CA TYR A 619 10.86 -7.34 -33.11
C TYR A 619 9.80 -6.59 -32.32
N HIS A 620 9.38 -5.39 -32.77
CA HIS A 620 8.30 -4.68 -32.11
C HIS A 620 6.97 -5.46 -32.13
N ALA A 621 6.67 -6.15 -33.23
CA ALA A 621 5.47 -6.99 -33.32
C ALA A 621 5.54 -8.18 -32.35
N ALA A 622 6.70 -8.82 -32.20
CA ALA A 622 6.92 -9.89 -31.23
C ALA A 622 6.81 -9.40 -29.77
N GLN A 623 7.35 -8.21 -29.47
CA GLN A 623 7.20 -7.57 -28.15
C GLN A 623 5.73 -7.27 -27.83
N SER A 624 5.00 -6.70 -28.80
CA SER A 624 3.56 -6.49 -28.67
C SER A 624 2.80 -7.80 -28.46
N LEU A 625 3.16 -8.86 -29.17
CA LEU A 625 2.48 -10.15 -29.07
C LEU A 625 2.72 -10.85 -27.72
N GLU A 626 3.96 -10.83 -27.19
CA GLU A 626 4.27 -11.32 -25.84
C GLU A 626 3.48 -10.53 -24.79
N ASP A 627 3.49 -9.20 -24.88
CA ASP A 627 2.78 -8.32 -23.95
C ASP A 627 1.26 -8.53 -23.99
N ASP A 628 0.70 -8.66 -25.19
CA ASP A 628 -0.71 -8.94 -25.39
C ASP A 628 -1.10 -10.31 -24.83
N GLN A 629 -0.25 -11.33 -24.98
CA GLN A 629 -0.49 -12.65 -24.43
C GLN A 629 -0.47 -12.65 -22.90
N VAL A 630 0.45 -11.90 -22.28
CA VAL A 630 0.54 -11.79 -20.81
C VAL A 630 -0.65 -11.01 -20.24
N VAL A 631 -1.12 -9.97 -20.92
CA VAL A 631 -2.20 -9.11 -20.42
C VAL A 631 -3.59 -9.67 -20.69
N ASP A 632 -3.81 -10.22 -21.89
CA ASP A 632 -5.14 -10.64 -22.34
C ASP A 632 -5.35 -12.16 -22.37
N GLY A 633 -4.27 -12.96 -22.34
CA GLY A 633 -4.36 -14.42 -22.30
C GLY A 633 -5.23 -14.99 -23.41
N LEU A 634 -6.24 -15.80 -23.03
CA LEU A 634 -7.19 -16.40 -23.97
C LEU A 634 -8.32 -15.47 -24.42
N LEU A 635 -8.50 -14.31 -23.78
CA LEU A 635 -9.66 -13.46 -24.01
C LEU A 635 -9.81 -12.97 -25.48
N PRO A 636 -8.74 -12.63 -26.22
CA PRO A 636 -8.85 -12.25 -27.63
C PRO A 636 -9.31 -13.39 -28.54
N LEU A 637 -9.03 -14.64 -28.17
CA LEU A 637 -9.52 -15.83 -28.85
C LEU A 637 -11.01 -16.03 -28.52
N VAL A 638 -11.38 -15.96 -27.24
CA VAL A 638 -12.77 -16.07 -26.77
C VAL A 638 -13.69 -15.04 -27.43
N ARG A 639 -13.27 -13.78 -27.49
CA ARG A 639 -14.01 -12.69 -28.16
C ARG A 639 -14.22 -12.91 -29.65
N ARG A 640 -13.39 -13.72 -30.30
CA ARG A 640 -13.57 -14.08 -31.72
C ARG A 640 -14.55 -15.23 -31.92
N MET A 641 -14.61 -16.18 -30.98
CA MET A 641 -15.45 -17.36 -31.09
C MET A 641 -16.88 -17.15 -30.58
N SER A 642 -17.08 -16.20 -29.66
CA SER A 642 -18.40 -15.95 -29.06
C SER A 642 -19.04 -14.68 -29.61
N ARG A 643 -20.37 -14.69 -29.73
CA ARG A 643 -21.18 -13.49 -30.05
C ARG A 643 -21.42 -12.61 -28.82
N LEU A 644 -21.14 -13.11 -27.63
CA LEU A 644 -21.30 -12.37 -26.38
C LEU A 644 -20.10 -11.44 -26.15
N ARG A 645 -20.32 -10.36 -25.42
CA ARG A 645 -19.24 -9.48 -24.97
C ARG A 645 -18.52 -10.13 -23.79
N TRP A 646 -17.21 -10.30 -23.88
CA TRP A 646 -16.37 -10.85 -22.80
C TRP A 646 -15.36 -9.84 -22.29
N GLU A 647 -15.26 -9.74 -20.97
CA GLU A 647 -14.33 -8.87 -20.24
C GLU A 647 -13.62 -9.67 -19.16
N HIS A 648 -12.41 -9.25 -18.79
CA HIS A 648 -11.62 -9.95 -17.76
C HIS A 648 -12.37 -10.01 -16.42
N SER A 649 -12.43 -11.19 -15.84
CA SER A 649 -13.02 -11.41 -14.50
C SER A 649 -12.08 -10.94 -13.38
N ALA A 650 -10.79 -11.27 -13.49
CA ALA A 650 -9.77 -10.97 -12.48
C ALA A 650 -8.42 -10.54 -13.09
N PRO A 651 -8.34 -9.41 -13.81
CA PRO A 651 -7.12 -9.01 -14.51
C PRO A 651 -5.98 -8.59 -13.57
N VAL A 652 -6.30 -8.19 -12.34
CA VAL A 652 -5.32 -7.74 -11.35
C VAL A 652 -5.65 -8.32 -9.99
N ARG A 653 -4.64 -8.92 -9.36
CA ARG A 653 -4.66 -9.39 -7.97
C ARG A 653 -3.69 -8.57 -7.13
N VAL A 654 -4.06 -8.29 -5.89
CA VAL A 654 -3.28 -7.46 -4.97
C VAL A 654 -2.57 -8.36 -3.97
N GLY A 655 -1.23 -8.41 -4.09
CA GLY A 655 -0.39 -9.05 -3.10
C GLY A 655 -0.49 -8.36 -1.75
N CYS A 656 -0.52 -9.15 -0.68
CA CYS A 656 -0.63 -8.59 0.66
C CYS A 656 -0.09 -9.52 1.74
N ARG A 657 0.21 -8.93 2.89
CA ARG A 657 0.61 -9.66 4.10
C ARG A 657 0.09 -8.99 5.35
N MET A 658 0.07 -9.72 6.46
CA MET A 658 -0.26 -9.17 7.74
C MET A 658 0.78 -8.11 8.16
N GLY A 659 0.30 -6.89 8.37
CA GLY A 659 0.98 -5.85 9.09
C GLY A 659 0.73 -6.06 10.57
N ARG A 660 0.14 -5.10 11.25
CA ARG A 660 -0.10 -5.15 12.70
C ARG A 660 -1.53 -5.63 12.99
N PRO A 661 -1.72 -6.54 13.97
CA PRO A 661 -3.05 -6.84 14.48
C PRO A 661 -3.73 -5.59 15.05
N GLU A 662 -5.05 -5.68 15.18
CA GLU A 662 -5.87 -4.70 15.88
C GLU A 662 -5.46 -4.55 17.35
N LYS A 663 -5.77 -3.40 17.95
CA LYS A 663 -5.49 -3.14 19.36
C LYS A 663 -6.56 -2.25 19.98
N ALA A 664 -7.26 -2.78 20.98
CA ALA A 664 -8.16 -2.04 21.87
C ALA A 664 -7.64 -1.96 23.33
N ALA A 665 -6.39 -2.38 23.57
CA ALA A 665 -5.83 -2.45 24.92
C ALA A 665 -5.59 -1.06 25.54
N ALA A 666 -5.79 -0.95 26.86
CA ALA A 666 -5.52 0.26 27.63
C ALA A 666 -4.07 0.73 27.49
N ARG A 667 -3.85 2.04 27.54
CA ARG A 667 -2.51 2.64 27.47
C ARG A 667 -1.84 2.54 28.85
N VAL A 668 -0.94 1.57 29.00
CA VAL A 668 -0.22 1.30 30.25
C VAL A 668 1.27 1.63 30.07
N MET A 669 1.85 2.38 31.00
CA MET A 669 3.31 2.60 31.06
C MET A 669 4.01 1.31 31.48
N SER A 670 5.26 1.10 31.06
CA SER A 670 6.08 -0.01 31.56
C SER A 670 7.24 0.55 32.40
N PRO A 671 7.31 0.26 33.72
CA PRO A 671 6.34 -0.50 34.52
C PRO A 671 5.01 0.25 34.74
N MET A 672 3.95 -0.49 35.07
CA MET A 672 2.61 0.05 35.29
C MET A 672 2.67 1.14 36.37
N SER A 673 2.45 2.39 35.94
CA SER A 673 2.52 3.56 36.81
C SER A 673 1.11 4.04 37.13
N HIS A 674 0.77 4.06 38.42
CA HIS A 674 -0.52 4.59 38.90
C HIS A 674 -0.43 6.10 39.22
N ALA A 675 0.77 6.61 39.50
CA ALA A 675 1.04 8.02 39.78
C ALA A 675 2.44 8.42 39.28
N LEU A 676 2.60 9.67 38.83
CA LEU A 676 3.89 10.24 38.43
C LEU A 676 4.58 10.86 39.65
N PHE A 677 5.05 10.02 40.57
CA PHE A 677 5.85 10.44 41.73
C PHE A 677 7.25 9.78 41.68
N PRO A 678 8.33 10.57 41.70
CA PRO A 678 9.68 10.04 41.56
C PRO A 678 10.12 9.29 42.82
N ILE A 679 10.26 7.97 42.71
CA ILE A 679 10.84 7.11 43.75
C ILE A 679 12.16 6.44 43.31
N ASP A 680 12.60 6.71 42.07
CA ASP A 680 13.77 6.09 41.44
C ASP A 680 13.72 4.55 41.55
N LEU A 681 14.82 3.89 41.89
CA LEU A 681 14.89 2.44 42.12
C LEU A 681 14.48 2.02 43.55
N ASN A 682 13.93 2.92 44.37
CA ASN A 682 13.61 2.61 45.76
C ASN A 682 12.39 1.72 45.93
N GLY A 683 11.48 1.70 44.95
CA GLY A 683 10.31 0.81 44.94
C GLY A 683 10.55 -0.59 44.39
N GLY A 684 11.83 -0.99 44.17
CA GLY A 684 12.18 -2.24 43.49
C GLY A 684 11.86 -2.23 41.99
N ALA A 685 11.88 -3.41 41.36
CA ALA A 685 11.68 -3.54 39.91
C ALA A 685 10.31 -3.02 39.43
N GLN A 686 9.27 -3.18 40.26
CA GLN A 686 7.91 -2.72 39.97
C GLN A 686 7.64 -1.26 40.37
N ARG A 687 8.62 -0.57 40.99
CA ARG A 687 8.48 0.81 41.48
C ARG A 687 7.25 1.00 42.39
N LEU A 688 7.11 0.13 43.39
CA LEU A 688 6.04 0.19 44.39
C LEU A 688 6.33 1.26 45.45
N LEU A 689 5.35 2.11 45.74
CA LEU A 689 5.48 3.16 46.74
C LEU A 689 5.66 2.58 48.16
N ALA A 690 4.97 1.47 48.47
CA ALA A 690 5.07 0.78 49.76
C ALA A 690 6.52 0.34 50.07
N ASN A 691 7.23 -0.22 49.09
CA ASN A 691 8.62 -0.62 49.26
C ASN A 691 9.55 0.59 49.45
N ALA A 692 9.24 1.71 48.80
CA ALA A 692 10.00 2.95 48.99
C ALA A 692 9.75 3.57 50.37
N GLU A 693 8.53 3.43 50.91
CA GLU A 693 8.15 3.88 52.25
C GLU A 693 8.94 3.15 53.34
N GLU A 694 9.15 1.84 53.21
CA GLU A 694 9.95 1.04 54.16
C GLU A 694 11.38 1.59 54.35
N LYS A 695 11.96 2.19 53.31
CA LYS A 695 13.30 2.79 53.38
C LYS A 695 13.36 4.07 54.21
N ARG A 696 12.21 4.66 54.57
CA ARG A 696 12.01 5.94 55.30
C ARG A 696 12.57 7.19 54.63
N SER A 697 13.80 7.14 54.12
CA SER A 697 14.46 8.22 53.41
C SER A 697 14.98 7.72 52.07
N ILE A 698 14.63 8.43 50.99
CA ILE A 698 15.07 8.12 49.63
C ILE A 698 15.76 9.33 49.01
N ARG A 699 16.73 9.08 48.13
CA ARG A 699 17.37 10.11 47.32
C ARG A 699 16.83 10.02 45.91
N VAL A 700 16.17 11.09 45.47
CA VAL A 700 15.49 11.16 44.16
C VAL A 700 15.66 12.54 43.55
N GLN A 701 15.66 12.62 42.22
CA GLN A 701 15.69 13.89 41.50
C GLN A 701 14.26 14.42 41.35
N VAL A 702 13.98 15.56 41.98
CA VAL A 702 12.64 16.18 41.98
C VAL A 702 12.76 17.68 41.81
N GLY A 703 11.72 18.30 41.26
CA GLY A 703 11.64 19.76 41.23
C GLY A 703 11.53 20.33 42.64
N ARG A 704 12.58 21.00 43.11
CA ARG A 704 12.62 21.62 44.44
C ARG A 704 11.74 22.87 44.48
N ARG A 705 10.83 22.95 45.44
CA ARG A 705 9.98 24.13 45.68
C ARG A 705 10.17 24.63 47.11
N ILE A 706 9.93 25.91 47.36
CA ILE A 706 10.07 26.57 48.66
C ILE A 706 8.72 27.16 49.07
N CYS A 707 8.27 26.88 50.30
CA CYS A 707 7.04 27.45 50.84
C CYS A 707 7.19 28.97 51.09
N THR A 708 6.24 29.76 50.61
CA THR A 708 6.24 31.22 50.80
C THR A 708 5.97 31.66 52.23
N VAL A 709 5.35 30.80 53.05
CA VAL A 709 4.94 31.11 54.42
C VAL A 709 5.99 30.68 55.45
N CYS A 710 6.55 29.48 55.31
CA CYS A 710 7.51 28.93 56.29
C CYS A 710 8.94 28.76 55.77
N GLY A 711 9.20 29.07 54.49
CA GLY A 711 10.55 29.01 53.89
C GLY A 711 11.14 27.60 53.71
N LYS A 712 10.43 26.54 54.09
CA LYS A 712 10.91 25.15 53.99
C LYS A 712 10.77 24.60 52.57
N GLU A 713 11.72 23.74 52.21
CA GLU A 713 11.74 23.04 50.91
C GLU A 713 10.70 21.91 50.87
N SER A 714 9.95 21.81 49.79
CA SER A 714 8.91 20.79 49.59
C SER A 714 8.84 20.37 48.12
N PRO A 715 8.58 19.09 47.81
CA PRO A 715 8.27 18.66 46.44
C PRO A 715 6.80 18.92 46.05
N HIS A 716 5.92 19.19 47.03
CA HIS A 716 4.48 19.36 46.83
C HIS A 716 4.09 20.81 46.53
N LEU A 717 2.99 21.01 45.80
CA LEU A 717 2.42 22.33 45.50
C LEU A 717 2.03 23.09 46.79
N ASN A 718 1.51 22.37 47.79
CA ASN A 718 1.16 22.92 49.10
C ASN A 718 2.14 22.42 50.17
N CYS A 719 2.42 23.28 51.15
CA CYS A 719 3.36 22.94 52.21
C CYS A 719 2.73 22.00 53.26
N HIS A 720 3.29 20.80 53.38
CA HIS A 720 2.93 19.81 54.39
C HIS A 720 3.80 19.88 55.67
N HIS A 721 4.70 20.86 55.78
CA HIS A 721 5.46 21.06 57.02
C HIS A 721 4.55 21.51 58.15
N ARG A 722 4.80 21.01 59.36
CA ARG A 722 4.09 21.46 60.57
C ARG A 722 4.37 22.95 60.84
N ARG A 723 3.32 23.67 61.26
CA ARG A 723 3.46 25.03 61.81
C ARG A 723 4.28 24.96 63.10
N VAL A 724 5.11 25.97 63.30
CA VAL A 724 5.91 26.16 64.51
C VAL A 724 5.29 27.30 65.31
N ASP A 725 5.28 27.16 66.63
CA ASP A 725 4.88 28.22 67.56
C ASP A 725 6.02 29.25 67.77
N ASP A 726 5.74 30.29 68.57
CA ASP A 726 6.68 31.40 68.83
C ASP A 726 7.97 30.94 69.55
N MET A 727 7.99 29.71 70.07
CA MET A 727 9.17 29.07 70.69
C MET A 727 9.85 28.06 69.75
N GLY A 728 9.43 27.98 68.48
CA GLY A 728 10.00 27.09 67.47
C GLY A 728 9.59 25.62 67.58
N ARG A 729 8.61 25.26 68.43
CA ARG A 729 8.12 23.88 68.58
C ARG A 729 6.99 23.60 67.60
N ALA A 730 7.01 22.40 67.01
CA ALA A 730 6.03 22.01 66.01
C ALA A 730 4.66 21.72 66.65
N ARG A 731 3.61 22.42 66.20
CA ARG A 731 2.23 22.14 66.60
C ARG A 731 1.76 20.84 65.95
N ALA A 732 1.30 19.89 66.78
CA ALA A 732 0.77 18.63 66.28
C ALA A 732 -0.57 18.87 65.57
N GLY A 733 -0.74 18.32 64.36
CA GLY A 733 -1.97 18.42 63.58
C GLY A 733 -2.11 19.67 62.70
N GLU A 734 -1.34 20.73 62.94
CA GLU A 734 -1.41 21.96 62.13
C GLU A 734 -0.32 22.00 61.04
N THR A 735 -0.70 21.74 59.78
CA THR A 735 0.20 21.96 58.63
C THR A 735 0.22 23.42 58.22
N CYS A 736 1.36 23.89 57.70
CA CYS A 736 1.53 25.24 57.19
C CYS A 736 0.48 25.59 56.12
N GLY A 737 0.26 24.69 55.15
CA GLY A 737 -0.72 24.84 54.07
C GLY A 737 -0.38 25.93 53.04
N GLY A 738 0.71 26.68 53.24
CA GLY A 738 1.12 27.75 52.36
C GLY A 738 1.52 27.25 50.96
N PRO A 739 1.28 28.04 49.90
CA PRO A 739 1.71 27.69 48.55
C PRO A 739 3.23 27.62 48.46
N THR A 740 3.73 26.73 47.60
CA THR A 740 5.17 26.60 47.32
C THR A 740 5.48 27.15 45.94
N GLY A 741 6.57 27.90 45.83
CA GLY A 741 7.09 28.45 44.58
C GLY A 741 8.44 27.84 44.21
N TRP A 742 8.89 28.07 42.97
CA TRP A 742 10.27 27.76 42.62
C TRP A 742 11.22 28.68 43.39
N PRO A 743 12.42 28.20 43.78
CA PRO A 743 13.45 29.06 44.36
C PRO A 743 13.69 30.23 43.42
N ALA A 744 13.77 31.46 43.95
CA ALA A 744 14.17 32.59 43.15
C ALA A 744 15.62 32.37 42.67
N THR A 745 15.80 31.92 41.44
CA THR A 745 17.11 31.84 40.82
C THR A 745 17.61 33.28 40.67
N ARG A 746 18.60 33.68 41.47
CA ARG A 746 19.46 34.81 41.10
C ARG A 746 20.17 34.39 39.82
N VAL A 747 19.62 34.77 38.68
CA VAL A 747 20.37 34.77 37.43
C VAL A 747 21.37 35.92 37.55
N GLN A 748 22.60 35.63 37.97
CA GLN A 748 23.72 36.51 37.68
C GLN A 748 23.94 36.44 36.17
N ILE A 749 23.30 37.35 35.45
CA ILE A 749 23.69 37.65 34.08
C ILE A 749 25.04 38.37 34.20
N HIS A 750 26.14 37.66 33.95
CA HIS A 750 27.40 38.31 33.60
C HIS A 750 27.25 38.91 32.20
N ALA A 751 26.62 40.08 32.13
CA ALA A 751 26.75 40.96 30.98
C ALA A 751 28.10 41.65 31.12
N GLY A 752 29.06 41.27 30.28
CA GLY A 752 30.27 42.03 30.07
C GLY A 752 29.92 43.46 29.66
N GLY A 753 30.46 44.43 30.42
CA GLY A 753 30.67 45.84 30.09
C GLY A 753 29.71 46.51 29.11
N ALA A 754 28.62 47.09 29.62
CA ALA A 754 28.19 48.46 29.31
C ALA A 754 27.03 48.83 30.24
N SER A 755 27.22 49.85 31.06
CA SER A 755 26.22 50.38 31.99
C SER A 755 25.08 51.05 31.23
N PHE A 756 23.87 50.48 31.29
CA PHE A 756 22.64 51.21 30.99
C PHE A 756 21.72 51.15 32.22
N ARG A 757 21.53 52.30 32.88
CA ARG A 757 20.49 52.47 33.91
C ARG A 757 19.14 52.61 33.20
N PRO A 758 18.09 51.83 33.54
CA PRO A 758 16.74 52.15 33.10
C PRO A 758 16.18 53.25 34.00
N SER A 759 15.86 54.40 33.40
CA SER A 759 15.05 55.44 34.01
C SER A 759 13.61 54.92 34.20
N ASN A 760 13.05 55.18 35.38
CA ASN A 760 11.64 55.01 35.69
C ASN A 760 10.77 55.86 34.75
N SER A 761 10.23 55.24 33.70
CA SER A 761 8.95 55.63 33.10
C SER A 761 8.57 54.60 32.04
N THR A 762 7.32 54.12 32.14
CA THR A 762 6.42 53.60 31.08
C THR A 762 5.77 52.27 31.53
N PRO A 763 4.43 52.19 31.56
CA PRO A 763 3.71 51.19 32.35
C PRO A 763 3.69 49.82 31.67
N CYS A 764 3.93 48.78 32.46
CA CYS A 764 3.57 47.41 32.11
C CYS A 764 2.07 47.34 31.79
N LEU A 765 1.73 47.17 30.51
CA LEU A 765 0.40 46.73 30.11
C LEU A 765 0.18 45.31 30.66
N ARG A 766 -0.53 45.23 31.79
CA ARG A 766 -1.30 44.05 32.17
C ARG A 766 -2.30 43.78 31.04
N MET A 767 -2.00 42.83 30.16
CA MET A 767 -3.06 42.18 29.39
C MET A 767 -3.92 41.40 30.38
N ARG A 768 -5.05 42.03 30.74
CA ARG A 768 -6.20 41.35 31.34
C ARG A 768 -6.57 40.20 30.43
N GLY A 769 -6.70 39.00 31.00
CA GLY A 769 -7.34 37.88 30.32
C GLY A 769 -8.75 38.30 29.89
N PHE A 770 -8.93 38.50 28.59
CA PHE A 770 -10.23 38.40 27.98
C PHE A 770 -10.57 36.91 27.89
N GLY A 771 -11.40 36.46 28.82
CA GLY A 771 -12.14 35.22 28.66
C GLY A 771 -13.06 35.38 27.46
N TRP A 772 -12.64 34.86 26.31
CA TRP A 772 -13.57 34.47 25.27
C TRP A 772 -14.13 33.10 25.66
N ALA A 773 -15.24 33.13 26.39
CA ALA A 773 -16.17 32.02 26.39
C ALA A 773 -16.69 31.88 24.95
N LEU A 774 -16.15 30.91 24.20
CA LEU A 774 -16.80 30.45 22.99
C LEU A 774 -18.07 29.73 23.44
N ILE A 775 -19.20 30.43 23.34
CA ILE A 775 -20.53 29.83 23.37
C ILE A 775 -20.59 28.91 22.16
N VAL A 776 -20.34 27.62 22.38
CA VAL A 776 -20.74 26.57 21.46
C VAL A 776 -22.25 26.55 21.50
N CYS A 777 -22.88 27.22 20.53
CA CYS A 777 -24.29 27.03 20.24
C CYS A 777 -24.44 25.59 19.68
N GLN A 778 -24.66 24.63 20.57
CA GLN A 778 -25.21 23.34 20.19
C GLN A 778 -26.63 23.60 19.67
N SER A 779 -26.79 23.63 18.35
CA SER A 779 -28.08 23.37 17.73
C SER A 779 -28.46 21.91 18.02
N ARG A 780 -29.12 21.69 19.16
CA ARG A 780 -29.98 20.52 19.35
C ARG A 780 -31.16 20.68 18.41
N SER A 781 -31.08 20.09 17.22
CA SER A 781 -32.29 19.75 16.46
C SER A 781 -32.95 18.56 17.15
N SER A 782 -33.88 18.86 18.04
CA SER A 782 -34.93 17.92 18.42
C SER A 782 -35.85 17.71 17.21
N ALA A 783 -35.51 16.75 16.36
CA ALA A 783 -36.46 16.20 15.40
C ALA A 783 -37.36 15.22 16.16
N SER A 784 -38.52 15.72 16.57
CA SER A 784 -39.70 14.91 16.89
C SER A 784 -40.04 14.03 15.69
N ARG A 785 -40.09 12.71 15.91
CA ARG A 785 -40.82 11.78 15.04
C ARG A 785 -42.31 12.12 15.07
N PRO A 786 -42.97 12.09 13.91
CA PRO A 786 -44.14 11.26 13.69
C PRO A 786 -43.71 9.86 13.26
#